data_AF-A0A528DWT2-F1
#
_entry.id   AF-A0A528DWT2-F1
#
_cell.length_a   1.000
_cell.length_b   1.000
_cell.length_c   1.000
_cell.angle_alpha   90.00
_cell.angle_beta   90.00
_cell.angle_gamma   90.00
#
_symmetry.space_group_name_H-M   'P 1'
#
loop_
_entity.id
_entity.type
_entity.pdbx_description
1 polymer ?
#
loop_
_entity_poly.entity_id
_entity_poly.type
_entity_poly.pdbx_seq_one_letter_code
_entity_poly.pdbx_strand_id
1 'polypeptide(L)'
;MRRQTIERAKDEFDILGELSARLSEKIREGYRSARPEVIRNIEQVELVNISDGLTKAFEEVAKRGYGRVVFADEYDENGDYAGATYYRVSQANAGFPDRPIRLVARNSPVGSQIASCSIGDEISVRVPKRGERSILVTGIVDITGMSNLLRENPDAKRLLFRVGDGLADEEVFNLRAFVRSLPVPARASDSEEVGGELVAGVDESLPADSHSEDEVVQAQPKPAFDLLPSGEVSEDAQADPFWNIRRDAFFGDDAEVSLGSQFFTQTTANQEAGIQTVRGLQIVHGIAGSGKTSVALGRLKFFANFRSLENLLEYGLQERDFADFDASGMIGFVLSPSLVSYLKQTAETLDIGAMKIQDFAEFLNAERTHRRVFNSRPFKKSSEPCHPEQKSVRWLKILDIVAAAYVADGIREIVAAPLAKPAVPGAEKISDRRWEQLVTDTWGKGPLRFRLQSLIRSLEVTPDLDMRTFVLRKVAIEIDRRIRLGENESGSLELSERRILREAIESAQQRLFRLLNPQELYVRIFTEPAYRTRIEELALSVGISSKDVVEPIVERLNQNLVTDDDVICALCLNALSCDQFERDIRAIPYLRTFAERVGVFIDEYQDFSELQVLLMGYKALPKYWLVTVSGDASQRLHRDGLAEVQRAFPQIATRHASVLLDRNMRQTGALAALSACFRSLTEVDGGQVVGACNAPLDVYEDPAEFARMAIDRIVALPETASVAVICADDQDVDRWFALMHGDLDANFRNPMISDHSKLTMRFHTHFTTPVEAKGLEFDVVVIPNLAAYDGSDAVGRNSLYVAVSRPRHALLMGCDYEAIDSSMVAGMVNDGHLILRTQELGGEPVGRVA
;
A
#
# COMPACT_ATOMS: atom_id res chain seq x y z
N MET A 1 22.50 -16.11 -32.28
CA MET A 1 21.42 -15.51 -31.45
C MET A 1 20.41 -16.53 -30.94
N ARG A 2 19.23 -16.80 -31.53
CA ARG A 2 18.16 -17.63 -30.90
C ARG A 2 18.63 -19.01 -30.38
N ARG A 3 19.50 -19.71 -31.11
CA ARG A 3 20.05 -21.02 -30.70
C ARG A 3 21.08 -20.93 -29.58
N GLN A 4 21.89 -19.88 -29.57
CA GLN A 4 22.83 -19.55 -28.48
C GLN A 4 22.12 -19.05 -27.23
N THR A 5 21.03 -18.28 -27.37
CA THR A 5 20.17 -17.88 -26.25
C THR A 5 19.49 -19.10 -25.61
N ILE A 6 19.08 -20.09 -26.42
CA ILE A 6 18.51 -21.35 -25.95
C ILE A 6 19.57 -22.23 -25.26
N GLU A 7 20.81 -22.28 -25.75
CA GLU A 7 21.91 -23.01 -25.08
C GLU A 7 22.35 -22.33 -23.78
N ARG A 8 22.44 -20.99 -23.74
CA ARG A 8 22.71 -20.22 -22.51
C ARG A 8 21.62 -20.39 -21.46
N ALA A 9 20.35 -20.37 -21.87
CA ALA A 9 19.23 -20.66 -20.96
C ALA A 9 19.33 -22.09 -20.41
N LYS A 10 19.57 -23.11 -21.25
CA LYS A 10 19.76 -24.51 -20.81
C LYS A 10 20.89 -24.66 -19.80
N ASP A 11 22.02 -24.00 -20.06
CA ASP A 11 23.18 -24.02 -19.18
C ASP A 11 22.90 -23.41 -17.79
N GLU A 12 22.06 -22.38 -17.74
CA GLU A 12 21.63 -21.72 -16.50
C GLU A 12 20.56 -22.52 -15.75
N PHE A 13 19.70 -23.24 -16.48
CA PHE A 13 18.76 -24.21 -15.91
C PHE A 13 19.44 -25.39 -15.24
N ASP A 14 20.54 -25.87 -15.80
CA ASP A 14 21.33 -26.94 -15.18
C ASP A 14 21.97 -26.48 -13.86
N ILE A 15 22.43 -25.22 -13.79
CA ILE A 15 22.97 -24.60 -12.56
C ILE A 15 21.88 -24.43 -11.49
N LEU A 16 20.71 -23.94 -11.89
CA LEU A 16 19.56 -23.79 -10.99
C LEU A 16 19.00 -25.14 -10.52
N GLY A 17 19.03 -26.16 -11.38
CA GLY A 17 18.68 -27.54 -11.07
C GLY A 17 19.67 -28.19 -10.09
N GLU A 18 20.97 -27.95 -10.26
CA GLU A 18 22.00 -28.46 -9.34
C GLU A 18 21.93 -27.77 -7.96
N LEU A 19 21.68 -26.46 -7.94
CA LEU A 19 21.41 -25.72 -6.70
C LEU A 19 20.18 -26.27 -5.98
N SER A 20 19.07 -26.48 -6.71
CA SER A 20 17.80 -27.05 -6.23
C SER A 20 17.94 -28.47 -5.65
N ALA A 21 18.72 -29.34 -6.33
CA ALA A 21 18.97 -30.71 -5.90
C ALA A 21 19.79 -30.78 -4.61
N ARG A 22 20.88 -30.00 -4.52
CA ARG A 22 21.72 -29.91 -3.31
C ARG A 22 20.97 -29.27 -2.15
N LEU A 23 20.06 -28.34 -2.45
CA LEU A 23 19.18 -27.74 -1.46
C LEU A 23 18.19 -28.73 -0.86
N SER A 24 17.55 -29.51 -1.74
CA SER A 24 16.59 -30.54 -1.35
C SER A 24 17.24 -31.61 -0.47
N GLU A 25 18.52 -31.91 -0.71
CA GLU A 25 19.31 -32.83 0.12
C GLU A 25 19.60 -32.25 1.51
N LYS A 26 20.02 -30.99 1.61
CA LYS A 26 20.20 -30.27 2.88
C LYS A 26 18.90 -30.13 3.68
N ILE A 27 17.78 -29.87 3.02
CA ILE A 27 16.45 -29.79 3.65
C ILE A 27 16.07 -31.16 4.24
N ARG A 28 16.31 -32.25 3.49
CA ARG A 28 16.10 -33.62 4.00
C ARG A 28 17.01 -33.97 5.17
N GLU A 29 18.24 -33.44 5.19
CA GLU A 29 19.19 -33.63 6.28
C GLU A 29 18.77 -32.85 7.54
N GLY A 30 18.32 -31.60 7.39
CA GLY A 30 17.75 -30.79 8.47
C GLY A 30 16.43 -31.35 9.03
N TYR A 31 15.58 -31.94 8.19
CA TYR A 31 14.37 -32.64 8.65
C TYR A 31 14.66 -33.93 9.42
N ARG A 32 15.80 -34.58 9.17
CA ARG A 32 16.21 -35.81 9.87
C ARG A 32 16.83 -35.53 11.25
N SER A 33 17.43 -34.36 11.44
CA SER A 33 17.97 -33.95 12.74
C SER A 33 16.91 -33.41 13.71
N ALA A 34 15.69 -33.14 13.24
CA ALA A 34 14.58 -32.61 14.03
C ALA A 34 13.48 -33.66 14.33
N ARG A 35 13.69 -34.55 15.31
CA ARG A 35 12.63 -35.29 16.04
C ARG A 35 13.05 -35.56 17.50
N PRO A 36 12.09 -35.69 18.45
CA PRO A 36 12.00 -34.70 19.53
C PRO A 36 12.07 -35.33 20.93
N GLU A 37 13.08 -34.98 21.72
CA GLU A 37 13.01 -35.03 23.19
C GLU A 37 13.85 -33.87 23.76
N VAL A 38 13.32 -33.17 24.77
CA VAL A 38 13.94 -32.06 25.53
C VAL A 38 13.76 -30.65 24.93
N ILE A 39 12.54 -30.13 25.04
CA ILE A 39 12.20 -28.71 24.89
C ILE A 39 12.48 -28.00 26.23
N ARG A 40 13.57 -27.22 26.32
CA ARG A 40 13.72 -26.15 27.32
C ARG A 40 14.62 -25.00 26.84
N ASN A 41 14.05 -23.80 26.94
CA ASN A 41 14.63 -22.45 26.96
C ASN A 41 14.87 -21.72 25.63
N ILE A 42 14.64 -20.40 25.70
CA ILE A 42 14.43 -19.39 24.65
C ILE A 42 15.50 -19.36 23.55
N GLU A 43 16.73 -19.80 23.85
CA GLU A 43 17.83 -19.93 22.88
C GLU A 43 17.56 -21.00 21.79
N GLN A 44 16.73 -22.01 22.07
CA GLN A 44 16.36 -23.03 21.07
C GLN A 44 15.36 -22.52 20.03
N VAL A 45 14.53 -21.53 20.36
CA VAL A 45 13.57 -20.94 19.40
C VAL A 45 14.31 -20.10 18.36
N GLU A 46 15.38 -19.41 18.75
CA GLU A 46 16.26 -18.68 17.83
C GLU A 46 16.96 -19.64 16.85
N LEU A 47 17.55 -20.73 17.33
CA LEU A 47 18.24 -21.70 16.47
C LEU A 47 17.32 -22.42 15.47
N VAL A 48 16.09 -22.78 15.89
CA VAL A 48 15.08 -23.39 15.00
C VAL A 48 14.59 -22.36 13.97
N ASN A 49 14.31 -21.12 14.38
CA ASN A 49 13.88 -20.07 13.47
C ASN A 49 14.98 -19.66 12.47
N ILE A 50 16.26 -19.69 12.87
CA ILE A 50 17.39 -19.47 11.97
C ILE A 50 17.42 -20.58 10.92
N SER A 51 17.47 -21.86 11.32
CA SER A 51 17.49 -23.00 10.40
C SER A 51 16.28 -23.06 9.45
N ASP A 52 15.08 -22.71 9.94
CA ASP A 52 13.87 -22.59 9.13
C ASP A 52 13.94 -21.39 8.17
N GLY A 53 14.52 -20.27 8.60
CA GLY A 53 14.81 -19.10 7.76
C GLY A 53 15.77 -19.42 6.63
N LEU A 54 16.84 -20.20 6.91
CA LEU A 54 17.80 -20.66 5.91
C LEU A 54 17.12 -21.52 4.84
N THR A 55 16.30 -22.48 5.28
CA THR A 55 15.54 -23.36 4.39
C THR A 55 14.58 -22.57 3.53
N LYS A 56 13.83 -21.63 4.12
CA LYS A 56 12.89 -20.77 3.40
C LYS A 56 13.57 -19.88 2.36
N ALA A 57 14.74 -19.33 2.65
CA ALA A 57 15.43 -18.44 1.71
C ALA A 57 15.88 -19.13 0.44
N PHE A 58 16.45 -20.32 0.59
CA PHE A 58 16.80 -21.09 -0.58
C PHE A 58 15.59 -21.75 -1.25
N GLU A 59 14.57 -22.16 -0.50
CA GLU A 59 13.30 -22.63 -1.08
C GLU A 59 12.63 -21.53 -1.91
N GLU A 60 12.71 -20.26 -1.50
CA GLU A 60 12.16 -19.13 -2.26
C GLU A 60 12.90 -18.97 -3.58
N VAL A 61 14.24 -18.93 -3.53
CA VAL A 61 15.11 -18.89 -4.72
C VAL A 61 14.81 -20.06 -5.66
N ALA A 62 14.59 -21.27 -5.12
CA ALA A 62 14.29 -22.47 -5.90
C ALA A 62 12.83 -22.52 -6.42
N LYS A 63 11.85 -22.08 -5.63
CA LYS A 63 10.43 -22.09 -6.02
C LYS A 63 10.10 -21.02 -7.04
N ARG A 64 10.81 -19.89 -7.01
CA ARG A 64 10.42 -18.68 -7.74
C ARG A 64 11.38 -18.33 -8.88
N GLY A 65 12.67 -18.60 -8.74
CA GLY A 65 13.67 -18.46 -9.81
C GLY A 65 14.03 -17.02 -10.20
N TYR A 66 13.13 -16.04 -10.02
CA TYR A 66 13.35 -14.62 -10.32
C TYR A 66 14.11 -13.87 -9.21
N GLY A 67 14.69 -12.70 -9.51
CA GLY A 67 15.44 -11.86 -8.57
C GLY A 67 16.51 -11.02 -9.27
N ARG A 68 17.14 -10.11 -8.52
CA ARG A 68 18.23 -9.26 -9.02
C ARG A 68 19.59 -9.80 -8.56
N VAL A 69 20.51 -9.95 -9.52
CA VAL A 69 21.91 -10.31 -9.28
C VAL A 69 22.79 -9.12 -9.67
N VAL A 70 23.67 -8.72 -8.76
CA VAL A 70 24.60 -7.60 -8.93
C VAL A 70 26.02 -8.12 -8.86
N PHE A 71 26.81 -7.72 -9.83
CA PHE A 71 28.24 -7.95 -9.93
C PHE A 71 28.93 -6.72 -9.37
N ALA A 72 29.86 -6.91 -8.45
CA ALA A 72 30.49 -5.78 -7.81
C ALA A 72 31.94 -6.05 -7.37
N ASP A 73 32.72 -4.99 -7.42
CA ASP A 73 34.09 -4.95 -6.92
C ASP A 73 34.08 -4.37 -5.50
N GLU A 74 34.64 -5.12 -4.54
CA GLU A 74 34.74 -4.64 -3.15
C GLU A 74 36.06 -3.93 -2.91
N TYR A 75 36.00 -2.85 -2.16
CA TYR A 75 37.15 -2.13 -1.63
C TYR A 75 37.06 -2.09 -0.11
N ASP A 76 38.21 -2.21 0.55
CA ASP A 76 38.29 -2.14 2.01
C ASP A 76 38.24 -0.69 2.52
N GLU A 77 38.37 -0.52 3.84
CA GLU A 77 38.33 0.80 4.49
C GLU A 77 39.46 1.75 4.07
N ASN A 78 40.53 1.23 3.45
CA ASN A 78 41.64 2.02 2.92
C ASN A 78 41.47 2.33 1.42
N GLY A 79 40.40 1.83 0.79
CA GLY A 79 40.18 1.93 -0.65
C GLY A 79 40.96 0.88 -1.45
N ASP A 80 41.56 -0.11 -0.80
CA ASP A 80 42.28 -1.19 -1.47
C ASP A 80 41.30 -2.24 -2.00
N TYR A 81 41.53 -2.71 -3.23
CA TYR A 81 40.68 -3.71 -3.87
C TYR A 81 40.71 -5.04 -3.10
N ALA A 82 39.56 -5.43 -2.56
CA ALA A 82 39.33 -6.62 -1.75
C ALA A 82 38.82 -7.82 -2.57
N GLY A 83 38.37 -7.60 -3.81
CA GLY A 83 37.98 -8.65 -4.76
C GLY A 83 36.55 -8.53 -5.30
N ALA A 84 36.30 -9.15 -6.44
CA ALA A 84 34.98 -9.24 -7.07
C ALA A 84 34.05 -10.18 -6.30
N THR A 85 32.81 -9.76 -6.10
CA THR A 85 31.76 -10.46 -5.37
C THR A 85 30.43 -10.36 -6.11
N TYR A 86 29.57 -11.36 -5.93
CA TYR A 86 28.23 -11.39 -6.49
C TYR A 86 27.20 -11.26 -5.39
N TYR A 87 26.24 -10.39 -5.58
CA TYR A 87 25.14 -10.19 -4.66
C TYR A 87 23.82 -10.61 -5.29
N ARG A 88 22.99 -11.36 -4.56
CA ARG A 88 21.64 -11.71 -4.99
C ARG A 88 20.62 -11.28 -3.95
N VAL A 89 19.72 -10.39 -4.35
CA VAL A 89 18.57 -10.01 -3.51
C VAL A 89 17.49 -11.08 -3.67
N SER A 90 17.04 -11.62 -2.55
CA SER A 90 15.91 -12.57 -2.51
C SER A 90 14.69 -11.94 -1.84
N GLN A 91 13.50 -12.51 -2.08
CA GLN A 91 12.30 -12.08 -1.35
C GLN A 91 12.22 -12.65 0.06
N ALA A 92 13.09 -13.60 0.35
CA ALA A 92 13.11 -14.30 1.60
C ALA A 92 13.72 -13.50 2.75
N ASN A 93 13.41 -13.99 3.94
CA ASN A 93 13.66 -13.31 5.21
C ASN A 93 15.07 -13.59 5.76
N ALA A 94 16.02 -14.11 4.96
CA ALA A 94 17.35 -14.46 5.43
C ALA A 94 18.44 -14.20 4.38
N GLY A 95 19.61 -13.76 4.85
CA GLY A 95 20.81 -13.51 4.04
C GLY A 95 21.96 -14.48 4.34
N PHE A 96 22.91 -14.58 3.40
CA PHE A 96 24.11 -15.40 3.47
C PHE A 96 25.32 -14.63 2.89
N PRO A 97 26.01 -13.82 3.70
CA PRO A 97 27.13 -13.00 3.22
C PRO A 97 28.43 -13.80 3.01
N ASP A 98 28.57 -15.00 3.59
CA ASP A 98 29.84 -15.77 3.59
C ASP A 98 29.93 -16.82 2.45
N ARG A 99 29.23 -16.58 1.35
CA ARG A 99 29.25 -17.45 0.16
C ARG A 99 29.71 -16.65 -1.05
N PRO A 100 30.26 -17.30 -2.09
CA PRO A 100 30.76 -16.54 -3.23
C PRO A 100 29.66 -15.84 -4.03
N ILE A 101 28.42 -16.35 -3.99
CA ILE A 101 27.22 -15.52 -4.20
C ILE A 101 26.63 -15.18 -2.84
N ARG A 102 26.68 -13.90 -2.48
CA ARG A 102 26.11 -13.36 -1.25
C ARG A 102 24.61 -13.18 -1.43
N LEU A 103 23.82 -14.07 -0.85
CA LEU A 103 22.39 -13.85 -0.76
C LEU A 103 22.17 -12.75 0.27
N VAL A 104 21.40 -11.72 -0.05
CA VAL A 104 21.11 -10.63 0.89
C VAL A 104 19.61 -10.57 1.12
N ALA A 105 19.24 -10.53 2.40
CA ALA A 105 17.85 -10.35 2.80
C ALA A 105 17.39 -8.96 2.38
N ARG A 106 16.14 -8.86 1.94
CA ARG A 106 15.60 -7.58 1.46
C ARG A 106 15.63 -6.47 2.52
N ASN A 107 15.42 -6.82 3.78
CA ASN A 107 15.45 -5.90 4.91
C ASN A 107 16.86 -5.61 5.43
N SER A 108 17.93 -6.13 4.81
CA SER A 108 19.30 -5.71 5.13
C SER A 108 19.64 -4.37 4.43
N PRO A 109 20.54 -3.54 5.00
CA PRO A 109 20.95 -2.27 4.40
C PRO A 109 21.59 -2.49 3.02
N VAL A 110 22.39 -3.55 2.92
CA VAL A 110 23.06 -3.97 1.69
C VAL A 110 22.04 -4.45 0.66
N GLY A 111 21.14 -5.36 1.03
CA GLY A 111 20.10 -5.87 0.13
C GLY A 111 19.16 -4.79 -0.38
N SER A 112 18.94 -3.75 0.41
CA SER A 112 18.14 -2.60 0.00
C SER A 112 18.81 -1.72 -1.05
N GLN A 113 20.09 -1.42 -0.87
CA GLN A 113 20.87 -0.65 -1.85
C GLN A 113 21.04 -1.44 -3.15
N ILE A 114 21.29 -2.75 -3.06
CA ILE A 114 21.43 -3.63 -4.24
C ILE A 114 20.12 -3.72 -5.03
N ALA A 115 18.96 -3.71 -4.36
CA ALA A 115 17.68 -3.76 -5.06
C ALA A 115 17.37 -2.49 -5.87
N SER A 116 18.09 -1.39 -5.62
CA SER A 116 17.86 -0.08 -6.25
C SER A 116 19.03 0.50 -7.03
N CYS A 117 20.19 -0.16 -7.01
CA CYS A 117 21.38 0.32 -7.69
C CYS A 117 21.32 0.22 -9.21
N SER A 118 22.19 1.00 -9.84
CA SER A 118 22.54 1.02 -11.26
C SER A 118 24.02 0.67 -11.45
N ILE A 119 24.40 0.34 -12.69
CA ILE A 119 25.81 0.11 -13.02
C ILE A 119 26.59 1.41 -12.81
N GLY A 120 27.74 1.33 -12.13
CA GLY A 120 28.58 2.47 -11.76
C GLY A 120 28.30 3.05 -10.36
N ASP A 121 27.25 2.61 -9.66
CA ASP A 121 26.97 3.06 -8.29
C ASP A 121 28.04 2.56 -7.31
N GLU A 122 28.42 3.41 -6.35
CA GLU A 122 29.25 3.04 -5.21
C GLU A 122 28.41 2.93 -3.94
N ILE A 123 28.42 1.76 -3.31
CA ILE A 123 27.61 1.39 -2.16
C ILE A 123 28.52 1.21 -0.94
N SER A 124 28.33 2.02 0.09
CA SER A 124 29.04 1.84 1.37
C SER A 124 28.31 0.83 2.25
N VAL A 125 29.03 -0.23 2.62
CA VAL A 125 28.53 -1.32 3.46
C VAL A 125 29.34 -1.42 4.74
N ARG A 126 28.66 -1.32 5.87
CA ARG A 126 29.26 -1.58 7.17
C ARG A 126 29.17 -3.07 7.50
N VAL A 127 30.30 -3.76 7.54
CA VAL A 127 30.32 -5.19 7.88
C VAL A 127 30.66 -5.36 9.36
N PRO A 128 29.82 -6.05 10.16
CA PRO A 128 30.13 -6.32 11.56
C PRO A 128 31.51 -6.99 11.70
N LYS A 129 32.38 -6.43 12.56
CA LYS A 129 33.77 -6.87 12.84
C LYS A 129 34.82 -6.64 11.73
N ARG A 130 34.48 -6.05 10.57
CA ARG A 130 35.41 -5.86 9.43
C ARG A 130 35.49 -4.42 8.89
N GLY A 131 34.93 -3.44 9.58
CA GLY A 131 34.99 -2.03 9.17
C GLY A 131 33.96 -1.67 8.10
N GLU A 132 34.08 -0.46 7.55
CA GLU A 132 33.34 -0.03 6.37
C GLU A 132 34.02 -0.55 5.10
N ARG A 133 33.23 -0.95 4.11
CA ARG A 133 33.67 -1.34 2.77
C ARG A 133 32.90 -0.51 1.76
N SER A 134 33.50 -0.21 0.62
CA SER A 134 32.75 0.27 -0.54
C SER A 134 32.62 -0.83 -1.59
N ILE A 135 31.51 -0.79 -2.32
CA ILE A 135 31.13 -1.76 -3.33
C ILE A 135 30.84 -0.98 -4.61
N LEU A 136 31.64 -1.18 -5.65
CA LEU A 136 31.40 -0.59 -6.96
C LEU A 136 30.59 -1.56 -7.81
N VAL A 137 29.42 -1.14 -8.29
CA VAL A 137 28.55 -1.98 -9.11
C VAL A 137 29.09 -2.04 -10.55
N THR A 138 29.56 -3.21 -10.96
CA THR A 138 30.15 -3.44 -12.30
C THR A 138 29.19 -4.09 -13.28
N GLY A 139 28.10 -4.71 -12.80
CA GLY A 139 27.11 -5.34 -13.67
C GLY A 139 25.82 -5.68 -12.96
N ILE A 140 24.72 -5.81 -13.73
CA ILE A 140 23.40 -6.17 -13.21
C ILE A 140 22.74 -7.17 -14.15
N VAL A 141 22.19 -8.23 -13.56
CA VAL A 141 21.32 -9.21 -14.24
C VAL A 141 20.01 -9.33 -13.48
N ASP A 142 18.92 -8.99 -14.17
CA ASP A 142 17.56 -9.12 -13.68
C ASP A 142 16.92 -10.38 -14.26
N ILE A 143 16.58 -11.33 -13.38
CA ILE A 143 15.89 -12.57 -13.73
C ILE A 143 14.39 -12.35 -13.53
N THR A 144 13.62 -12.49 -14.60
CA THR A 144 12.18 -12.26 -14.64
C THR A 144 11.44 -13.52 -15.14
N GLY A 145 10.16 -13.68 -14.76
CA GLY A 145 9.34 -14.86 -15.07
C GLY A 145 9.34 -15.94 -13.98
N MET A 146 8.21 -16.66 -13.84
CA MET A 146 8.06 -17.72 -12.83
C MET A 146 8.41 -19.10 -13.39
N SER A 147 9.44 -19.73 -12.83
CA SER A 147 9.72 -21.16 -13.03
C SER A 147 10.01 -21.81 -11.69
N ASN A 148 9.18 -22.78 -11.31
CA ASN A 148 9.43 -23.59 -10.12
C ASN A 148 10.52 -24.63 -10.41
N LEU A 149 11.72 -24.34 -9.91
CA LEU A 149 12.94 -25.15 -10.11
C LEU A 149 12.94 -26.43 -9.26
N LEU A 150 11.92 -26.64 -8.41
CA LEU A 150 11.71 -27.88 -7.66
C LEU A 150 10.92 -28.94 -8.45
N ARG A 151 10.42 -28.62 -9.65
CA ARG A 151 9.73 -29.61 -10.52
C ARG A 151 10.77 -30.49 -11.23
N GLU A 152 10.42 -31.77 -11.46
CA GLU A 152 11.28 -32.72 -12.21
C GLU A 152 11.63 -32.24 -13.62
N ASN A 153 10.79 -31.40 -14.23
CA ASN A 153 11.05 -30.67 -15.46
C ASN A 153 10.62 -29.20 -15.30
N PRO A 154 11.52 -28.29 -14.90
CA PRO A 154 11.20 -26.86 -14.80
C PRO A 154 10.87 -26.29 -16.18
N ASP A 155 9.83 -25.44 -16.28
CA ASP A 155 9.41 -24.85 -17.56
C ASP A 155 10.32 -23.68 -17.93
N ALA A 156 11.50 -24.07 -18.40
CA ALA A 156 12.63 -23.20 -18.52
C ALA A 156 12.45 -22.00 -19.46
N LYS A 157 11.54 -22.18 -20.42
CA LYS A 157 11.22 -21.21 -21.46
C LYS A 157 10.51 -19.97 -20.90
N ARG A 158 10.06 -20.00 -19.65
CA ARG A 158 9.37 -18.89 -18.98
C ARG A 158 10.30 -17.91 -18.26
N LEU A 159 11.58 -18.26 -18.07
CA LEU A 159 12.55 -17.30 -17.52
C LEU A 159 13.04 -16.35 -18.61
N LEU A 160 13.03 -15.06 -18.29
CA LEU A 160 13.46 -13.94 -19.11
C LEU A 160 14.61 -13.23 -18.38
N PHE A 161 15.70 -12.99 -19.09
CA PHE A 161 16.89 -12.34 -18.53
C PHE A 161 17.04 -10.95 -19.14
N ARG A 162 17.22 -9.94 -18.29
CA ARG A 162 17.60 -8.59 -18.70
C ARG A 162 18.99 -8.28 -18.15
N VAL A 163 19.91 -7.95 -19.05
CA VAL A 163 21.28 -7.55 -18.75
C VAL A 163 21.34 -6.04 -18.90
N GLY A 164 21.91 -5.33 -17.93
CA GLY A 164 22.09 -3.87 -18.02
C GLY A 164 23.05 -3.47 -19.15
N ASP A 165 22.87 -2.26 -19.69
CA ASP A 165 23.76 -1.71 -20.72
C ASP A 165 25.20 -1.61 -20.17
N GLY A 166 26.14 -2.30 -20.80
CA GLY A 166 27.57 -2.22 -20.46
C GLY A 166 28.31 -3.55 -20.32
N LEU A 167 27.62 -4.68 -20.22
CA LEU A 167 28.27 -5.99 -20.13
C LEU A 167 28.57 -6.55 -21.53
N ALA A 168 29.85 -6.77 -21.83
CA ALA A 168 30.24 -7.48 -23.04
C ALA A 168 29.88 -8.98 -22.90
N ASP A 169 29.51 -9.63 -24.01
CA ASP A 169 29.15 -11.06 -24.09
C ASP A 169 30.22 -12.03 -23.51
N GLU A 170 31.44 -11.55 -23.28
CA GLU A 170 32.59 -12.27 -22.73
C GLU A 170 32.67 -12.23 -21.19
N GLU A 171 32.02 -11.27 -20.51
CA GLU A 171 32.17 -11.05 -19.05
C GLU A 171 31.26 -11.95 -18.18
N VAL A 172 30.34 -12.70 -18.78
CA VAL A 172 29.47 -13.69 -18.10
C VAL A 172 30.23 -14.98 -17.72
N PHE A 173 31.53 -15.04 -17.99
CA PHE A 173 32.35 -16.21 -17.74
C PHE A 173 32.88 -16.24 -16.29
N ASN A 174 32.09 -16.74 -15.33
CA ASN A 174 32.62 -17.59 -14.22
C ASN A 174 31.61 -18.10 -13.15
N LEU A 175 30.30 -18.04 -13.35
CA LEU A 175 29.37 -18.75 -12.43
C LEU A 175 29.61 -20.28 -12.42
N ARG A 176 30.05 -20.84 -13.55
CA ARG A 176 30.39 -22.28 -13.73
C ARG A 176 31.63 -22.73 -12.96
N ALA A 177 32.70 -21.92 -12.95
CA ALA A 177 33.92 -22.25 -12.20
C ALA A 177 33.67 -22.21 -10.69
N PHE A 178 32.75 -21.33 -10.27
CA PHE A 178 32.33 -21.18 -8.89
C PHE A 178 31.50 -22.37 -8.36
N VAL A 179 30.51 -22.89 -9.11
CA VAL A 179 29.76 -24.09 -8.67
C VAL A 179 30.68 -25.31 -8.52
N ARG A 180 31.73 -25.38 -9.36
CA ARG A 180 32.76 -26.43 -9.32
C ARG A 180 33.76 -26.28 -8.17
N SER A 181 33.89 -25.10 -7.55
CA SER A 181 34.82 -24.85 -6.44
C SER A 181 34.19 -24.98 -5.05
N LEU A 182 32.89 -25.28 -4.96
CA LEU A 182 32.21 -25.56 -3.70
C LEU A 182 32.68 -26.93 -3.14
N PRO A 183 33.17 -26.99 -1.88
CA PRO A 183 33.79 -28.19 -1.35
C PRO A 183 32.78 -29.34 -1.20
N VAL A 184 33.18 -30.52 -1.68
CA VAL A 184 32.47 -31.80 -1.48
C VAL A 184 32.71 -32.27 -0.03
N PRO A 185 31.70 -32.73 0.71
CA PRO A 185 31.93 -33.33 2.02
C PRO A 185 32.77 -34.60 1.85
N ALA A 186 33.92 -34.66 2.54
CA ALA A 186 34.79 -35.82 2.52
C ALA A 186 34.00 -37.07 2.98
N ARG A 187 33.83 -38.03 2.07
CA ARG A 187 33.45 -39.40 2.43
C ARG A 187 34.65 -40.02 3.14
N ALA A 188 34.44 -40.47 4.36
CA ALA A 188 35.40 -41.33 5.05
C ALA A 188 35.45 -42.69 4.33
N SER A 189 36.60 -43.03 3.76
CA SER A 189 37.15 -44.40 3.73
C SER A 189 38.51 -44.47 3.00
N ASP A 190 39.50 -44.96 3.75
CA ASP A 190 40.52 -45.96 3.40
C ASP A 190 41.65 -45.65 2.38
N SER A 191 42.84 -45.51 2.97
CA SER A 191 44.19 -45.98 2.57
C SER A 191 44.43 -46.56 1.17
N GLU A 192 45.38 -45.98 0.42
CA GLU A 192 46.75 -46.50 0.13
C GLU A 192 47.46 -45.62 -0.93
N GLU A 193 48.75 -45.90 -1.15
CA GLU A 193 49.88 -45.00 -1.47
C GLU A 193 50.14 -44.61 -2.95
N VAL A 194 51.17 -43.74 -3.09
CA VAL A 194 52.12 -43.49 -4.20
C VAL A 194 51.71 -42.40 -5.20
N GLY A 195 52.49 -41.37 -5.58
CA GLY A 195 53.87 -40.93 -5.32
C GLY A 195 54.37 -40.02 -6.48
N GLY A 196 55.26 -39.05 -6.19
CA GLY A 196 56.11 -38.28 -7.15
C GLY A 196 55.57 -36.91 -7.62
N GLU A 197 56.16 -35.76 -7.22
CA GLU A 197 57.35 -35.05 -7.79
C GLU A 197 57.04 -34.33 -9.13
N LEU A 198 57.44 -33.10 -9.53
CA LEU A 198 58.41 -32.03 -9.14
C LEU A 198 58.03 -30.76 -9.98
N VAL A 199 58.09 -29.52 -9.43
CA VAL A 199 59.05 -28.41 -9.76
C VAL A 199 58.63 -27.31 -10.76
N ALA A 200 58.48 -26.10 -10.18
CA ALA A 200 59.13 -24.79 -10.41
C ALA A 200 59.05 -23.95 -11.70
N GLY A 201 59.13 -22.62 -11.44
CA GLY A 201 59.56 -21.53 -12.35
C GLY A 201 58.55 -20.38 -12.35
N VAL A 202 58.62 -19.32 -11.52
CA VAL A 202 59.64 -18.26 -11.28
C VAL A 202 59.62 -17.13 -12.34
N ASP A 203 59.67 -15.92 -11.78
CA ASP A 203 59.95 -14.56 -12.30
C ASP A 203 58.81 -13.75 -12.93
N GLU A 204 58.34 -12.68 -12.26
CA GLU A 204 59.01 -11.38 -11.94
C GLU A 204 59.18 -10.48 -13.17
N SER A 205 58.46 -9.35 -13.21
CA SER A 205 59.06 -8.02 -12.95
C SER A 205 58.19 -6.87 -13.48
N LEU A 206 57.89 -5.96 -12.54
CA LEU A 206 57.58 -4.52 -12.68
C LEU A 206 58.80 -3.78 -13.31
N PRO A 207 58.72 -2.52 -13.81
CA PRO A 207 58.49 -1.28 -13.03
C PRO A 207 57.58 -0.25 -13.75
N ALA A 208 56.77 0.58 -13.06
CA ALA A 208 57.07 1.69 -12.15
C ALA A 208 57.67 2.93 -12.86
N ASP A 209 56.90 4.03 -12.85
CA ASP A 209 57.31 5.44 -12.73
C ASP A 209 56.11 6.34 -13.11
N SER A 210 55.89 7.56 -12.61
CA SER A 210 56.08 8.28 -11.34
C SER A 210 55.60 9.73 -11.63
N HIS A 211 55.37 10.52 -10.58
CA HIS A 211 55.16 12.00 -10.56
C HIS A 211 53.71 12.51 -10.74
N SER A 212 53.01 12.89 -9.65
CA SER A 212 53.10 14.10 -8.79
C SER A 212 52.25 15.25 -9.34
N GLU A 213 51.09 15.49 -8.72
CA GLU A 213 50.77 16.60 -7.79
C GLU A 213 50.50 17.94 -8.50
N ASP A 214 49.25 18.40 -8.43
CA ASP A 214 48.92 19.77 -7.98
C ASP A 214 47.42 19.92 -7.70
N GLU A 215 47.12 20.48 -6.52
CA GLU A 215 45.79 20.84 -6.01
C GLU A 215 45.19 22.05 -6.74
N VAL A 216 43.91 21.97 -7.13
CA VAL A 216 43.02 23.15 -7.17
C VAL A 216 41.60 22.77 -6.75
N VAL A 217 41.16 23.37 -5.65
CA VAL A 217 39.76 23.43 -5.21
C VAL A 217 38.94 24.26 -6.20
N GLN A 218 37.89 23.70 -6.82
CA GLN A 218 36.68 24.45 -7.21
C GLN A 218 35.48 23.59 -7.65
N ALA A 219 34.32 23.96 -7.10
CA ALA A 219 32.95 23.89 -7.63
C ALA A 219 32.29 22.53 -7.89
N GLN A 220 31.20 22.29 -7.15
CA GLN A 220 30.18 21.27 -7.45
C GLN A 220 29.63 21.45 -8.88
N PRO A 221 29.56 20.40 -9.71
CA PRO A 221 28.81 20.45 -10.95
C PRO A 221 27.32 20.18 -10.68
N LYS A 222 26.47 21.04 -11.25
CA LYS A 222 25.05 20.75 -11.50
C LYS A 222 24.93 19.46 -12.33
N PRO A 223 23.94 18.59 -12.08
CA PRO A 223 23.72 17.41 -12.91
C PRO A 223 23.35 17.86 -14.33
N ALA A 224 24.17 17.46 -15.29
CA ALA A 224 23.86 17.58 -16.72
C ALA A 224 22.83 16.50 -17.08
N PHE A 225 21.80 16.91 -17.82
CA PHE A 225 20.81 16.01 -18.39
C PHE A 225 21.45 15.19 -19.51
N ASP A 226 21.42 13.87 -19.39
CA ASP A 226 21.72 12.95 -20.48
C ASP A 226 20.61 13.05 -21.53
N LEU A 227 20.88 13.82 -22.58
CA LEU A 227 20.19 13.73 -23.86
C LEU A 227 20.64 12.43 -24.54
N LEU A 228 19.69 11.52 -24.74
CA LEU A 228 19.89 10.30 -25.53
C LEU A 228 20.49 10.65 -26.91
N PRO A 229 21.43 9.83 -27.42
CA PRO A 229 22.06 10.10 -28.71
C PRO A 229 21.03 9.96 -29.83
N SER A 230 20.99 10.96 -30.70
CA SER A 230 20.26 10.97 -31.96
C SER A 230 20.78 9.87 -32.89
N GLY A 231 20.14 8.71 -32.85
CA GLY A 231 20.36 7.60 -33.78
C GLY A 231 19.71 7.86 -35.13
N GLU A 232 20.41 7.49 -36.19
CA GLU A 232 20.05 7.63 -37.59
C GLU A 232 18.67 7.01 -37.91
N VAL A 233 17.85 7.75 -38.66
CA VAL A 233 16.48 7.38 -39.05
C VAL A 233 16.55 6.29 -40.13
N SER A 234 16.15 5.06 -39.79
CA SER A 234 15.83 4.01 -40.76
C SER A 234 14.40 4.20 -41.31
N GLU A 235 14.19 3.88 -42.58
CA GLU A 235 12.99 4.15 -43.41
C GLU A 235 11.64 3.47 -42.99
N ASP A 236 11.42 3.13 -41.72
CA ASP A 236 10.11 2.63 -41.19
C ASP A 236 9.25 3.77 -40.59
N ALA A 237 9.21 4.92 -41.26
CA ALA A 237 8.67 6.19 -40.74
C ALA A 237 7.13 6.35 -40.78
N GLN A 238 6.34 5.27 -40.71
CA GLN A 238 4.86 5.34 -40.80
C GLN A 238 4.07 4.52 -39.76
N ALA A 239 4.71 4.00 -38.71
CA ALA A 239 3.99 3.33 -37.63
C ALA A 239 3.43 4.34 -36.61
N ASP A 240 2.11 4.34 -36.39
CA ASP A 240 1.46 5.13 -35.34
C ASP A 240 2.01 4.73 -33.94
N PRO A 241 2.74 5.61 -33.24
CA PRO A 241 3.37 5.25 -31.97
C PRO A 241 2.36 5.01 -30.83
N PHE A 242 1.09 5.39 -31.03
CA PHE A 242 0.00 5.17 -30.08
C PHE A 242 -0.84 3.92 -30.41
N TRP A 243 -0.62 3.30 -31.58
CA TRP A 243 -1.29 2.10 -32.03
C TRP A 243 -0.32 1.11 -32.74
N ASN A 244 0.72 0.69 -32.01
CA ASN A 244 1.74 -0.23 -32.55
C ASN A 244 1.63 -1.63 -31.91
N ILE A 245 0.60 -2.38 -32.30
CA ILE A 245 0.40 -3.78 -31.87
C ILE A 245 0.60 -4.70 -33.06
N ARG A 246 1.59 -5.60 -32.98
CA ARG A 246 1.79 -6.63 -34.01
C ARG A 246 0.76 -7.75 -33.84
N ARG A 247 0.24 -8.29 -34.95
CA ARG A 247 -0.75 -9.39 -34.96
C ARG A 247 -0.24 -10.69 -34.32
N ASP A 248 1.08 -10.90 -34.29
CA ASP A 248 1.74 -12.03 -33.65
C ASP A 248 2.16 -11.75 -32.20
N ALA A 249 1.84 -10.57 -31.66
CA ALA A 249 2.08 -10.25 -30.26
C ALA A 249 1.25 -11.17 -29.36
N PHE A 250 1.93 -12.01 -28.59
CA PHE A 250 1.29 -12.82 -27.56
C PHE A 250 1.17 -12.00 -26.28
N PHE A 251 -0.01 -11.42 -26.04
CA PHE A 251 -0.38 -10.94 -24.72
C PHE A 251 -0.79 -12.18 -23.92
N GLY A 252 0.15 -12.76 -23.16
CA GLY A 252 -0.10 -14.00 -22.43
C GLY A 252 -1.05 -13.83 -21.25
N ASP A 253 -1.31 -14.94 -20.53
CA ASP A 253 -1.93 -14.99 -19.19
C ASP A 253 -1.11 -14.24 -18.10
N ASP A 254 -0.27 -13.31 -18.52
CA ASP A 254 0.54 -12.41 -17.71
C ASP A 254 -0.34 -11.32 -17.09
N ALA A 255 -1.26 -11.75 -16.23
CA ALA A 255 -1.59 -10.99 -15.03
C ALA A 255 -0.32 -10.68 -14.19
N GLU A 256 0.83 -11.29 -14.52
CA GLU A 256 2.14 -11.12 -13.89
C GLU A 256 2.92 -9.83 -14.25
N VAL A 257 2.47 -8.99 -15.20
CA VAL A 257 3.19 -7.73 -15.55
C VAL A 257 2.45 -6.46 -15.12
N SER A 258 1.24 -6.57 -14.58
CA SER A 258 0.73 -5.54 -13.67
C SER A 258 1.00 -6.07 -12.26
N LEU A 259 1.59 -5.26 -11.36
CA LEU A 259 1.95 -5.63 -9.97
C LEU A 259 2.61 -7.02 -9.76
N GLY A 260 3.40 -7.52 -10.72
CA GLY A 260 4.15 -8.77 -10.55
C GLY A 260 5.12 -8.71 -9.37
N SER A 261 5.25 -9.78 -8.59
CA SER A 261 6.12 -9.84 -7.39
C SER A 261 7.59 -9.45 -7.65
N GLN A 262 8.01 -9.46 -8.92
CA GLN A 262 9.32 -8.98 -9.41
C GLN A 262 9.63 -7.53 -8.98
N PHE A 263 8.61 -6.68 -8.83
CA PHE A 263 8.80 -5.30 -8.36
C PHE A 263 9.51 -5.26 -7.00
N PHE A 264 9.34 -6.29 -6.16
CA PHE A 264 9.90 -6.28 -4.81
C PHE A 264 11.42 -6.44 -4.83
N THR A 265 11.98 -7.09 -5.85
CA THR A 265 13.43 -7.28 -6.02
C THR A 265 14.07 -6.22 -6.92
N GLN A 266 13.26 -5.43 -7.62
CA GLN A 266 13.69 -4.41 -8.58
C GLN A 266 12.95 -3.11 -8.28
N THR A 267 13.58 -2.24 -7.50
CA THR A 267 12.99 -0.97 -7.08
C THR A 267 13.83 0.19 -7.57
N THR A 268 13.22 1.34 -7.80
CA THR A 268 13.99 2.60 -7.90
C THR A 268 14.39 3.10 -6.51
N ALA A 269 15.36 4.02 -6.44
CA ALA A 269 15.75 4.65 -5.17
C ALA A 269 14.56 5.31 -4.43
N ASN A 270 13.65 5.96 -5.16
CA ASN A 270 12.44 6.55 -4.57
C ASN A 270 11.49 5.47 -4.03
N GLN A 271 11.26 4.39 -4.79
CA GLN A 271 10.44 3.27 -4.32
C GLN A 271 11.04 2.64 -3.05
N GLU A 272 12.36 2.51 -2.99
CA GLU A 272 13.08 1.98 -1.82
C GLU A 272 12.90 2.85 -0.58
N ALA A 273 13.04 4.17 -0.71
CA ALA A 273 12.77 5.12 0.38
C ALA A 273 11.34 4.98 0.94
N GLY A 274 10.38 4.68 0.07
CA GLY A 274 8.98 4.43 0.45
C GLY A 274 8.78 3.13 1.23
N ILE A 275 9.58 2.10 0.93
CA ILE A 275 9.51 0.78 1.56
C ILE A 275 10.14 0.77 2.96
N GLN A 276 11.27 1.44 3.15
CA GLN A 276 12.08 1.30 4.36
C GLN A 276 11.57 2.03 5.61
N THR A 277 10.71 3.04 5.45
CA THR A 277 10.32 3.88 6.61
C THR A 277 9.55 3.04 7.64
N VAL A 278 10.09 2.92 8.85
CA VAL A 278 9.70 1.90 9.84
C VAL A 278 8.51 2.29 10.69
N ARG A 279 8.27 3.60 10.83
CA ARG A 279 7.30 4.14 11.79
C ARG A 279 6.53 5.29 11.19
N GLY A 280 5.32 5.48 11.71
CA GLY A 280 4.48 6.62 11.36
C GLY A 280 3.85 6.49 9.98
N LEU A 281 3.34 7.64 9.51
CA LEU A 281 2.58 7.74 8.28
C LEU A 281 3.51 7.81 7.08
N GLN A 282 3.39 6.86 6.16
CA GLN A 282 4.01 6.96 4.84
C GLN A 282 3.00 7.36 3.80
N ILE A 283 3.34 8.39 3.05
CA ILE A 283 2.57 8.85 1.91
C ILE A 283 3.34 8.51 0.65
N VAL A 284 2.74 7.72 -0.22
CA VAL A 284 3.29 7.35 -1.52
C VAL A 284 2.47 8.05 -2.59
N HIS A 285 2.94 9.24 -2.98
CA HIS A 285 2.42 9.95 -4.13
C HIS A 285 3.03 9.40 -5.41
N GLY A 286 2.28 9.40 -6.49
CA GLY A 286 2.87 9.05 -7.77
C GLY A 286 1.89 9.15 -8.91
N ILE A 287 2.43 9.32 -10.10
CA ILE A 287 1.63 9.35 -11.33
C ILE A 287 1.05 7.97 -11.64
N ALA A 288 0.15 7.90 -12.61
CA ALA A 288 -0.33 6.63 -13.13
C ALA A 288 0.83 5.72 -13.57
N GLY A 289 0.73 4.43 -13.26
CA GLY A 289 1.72 3.44 -13.69
C GLY A 289 3.09 3.50 -13.00
N SER A 290 3.27 4.27 -11.93
CA SER A 290 4.57 4.41 -11.25
C SER A 290 4.88 3.36 -10.18
N GLY A 291 3.99 2.39 -9.96
CA GLY A 291 4.19 1.33 -8.96
C GLY A 291 3.83 1.74 -7.53
N LYS A 292 2.93 2.72 -7.36
CA LYS A 292 2.35 3.14 -6.07
C LYS A 292 1.90 2.00 -5.15
N THR A 293 0.92 1.21 -5.60
CA THR A 293 0.41 0.02 -4.91
C THR A 293 1.53 -1.00 -4.65
N SER A 294 2.52 -1.09 -5.56
CA SER A 294 3.67 -1.99 -5.43
C SER A 294 4.55 -1.58 -4.25
N VAL A 295 4.88 -0.29 -4.11
CA VAL A 295 5.62 0.22 -2.96
C VAL A 295 4.86 -0.06 -1.67
N ALA A 296 3.54 0.13 -1.66
CA ALA A 296 2.76 -0.07 -0.45
C ALA A 296 2.67 -1.56 -0.02
N LEU A 297 2.44 -2.48 -0.96
CA LEU A 297 2.51 -3.93 -0.70
C LEU A 297 3.94 -4.38 -0.35
N GLY A 298 4.94 -3.88 -1.08
CA GLY A 298 6.34 -4.15 -0.85
C GLY A 298 6.78 -3.72 0.55
N ARG A 299 6.29 -2.58 1.03
CA ARG A 299 6.49 -2.13 2.40
C ARG A 299 5.96 -3.11 3.43
N LEU A 300 4.72 -3.60 3.28
CA LEU A 300 4.16 -4.59 4.20
C LEU A 300 4.96 -5.91 4.16
N LYS A 301 5.37 -6.35 2.96
CA LYS A 301 6.27 -7.50 2.80
C LYS A 301 7.62 -7.28 3.49
N PHE A 302 8.23 -6.12 3.31
CA PHE A 302 9.49 -5.74 3.97
C PHE A 302 9.37 -5.87 5.49
N PHE A 303 8.26 -5.42 6.08
CA PHE A 303 8.04 -5.60 7.51
C PHE A 303 7.79 -7.05 7.91
N ALA A 304 7.04 -7.81 7.12
CA ALA A 304 6.83 -9.23 7.37
C ALA A 304 8.15 -10.02 7.38
N ASN A 305 9.20 -9.49 6.75
CA ASN A 305 10.52 -10.10 6.74
C ASN A 305 11.28 -9.98 8.09
N PHE A 306 10.89 -9.06 8.99
CA PHE A 306 11.51 -8.96 10.33
C PHE A 306 11.21 -10.15 11.25
N ARG A 307 10.35 -11.07 10.84
CA ARG A 307 10.06 -12.29 11.61
C ARG A 307 11.26 -13.23 11.79
N SER A 308 12.31 -13.06 10.97
CA SER A 308 13.57 -13.80 11.09
C SER A 308 14.51 -13.28 12.18
N LEU A 309 14.13 -12.22 12.90
CA LEU A 309 14.95 -11.48 13.87
C LEU A 309 16.12 -10.69 13.25
N GLU A 310 16.44 -10.90 11.98
CA GLU A 310 17.52 -10.20 11.30
C GLU A 310 17.21 -8.70 11.12
N ASN A 311 18.24 -7.87 11.32
CA ASN A 311 18.26 -6.44 11.05
C ASN A 311 17.26 -5.57 11.83
N LEU A 312 16.42 -6.12 12.74
CA LEU A 312 15.46 -5.37 13.56
C LEU A 312 16.07 -4.12 14.23
N LEU A 313 17.23 -4.29 14.86
CA LEU A 313 17.92 -3.24 15.61
C LEU A 313 18.37 -2.08 14.70
N GLU A 314 18.70 -2.37 13.44
CA GLU A 314 19.13 -1.36 12.45
C GLU A 314 17.99 -0.38 12.11
N TYR A 315 16.75 -0.83 12.30
CA TYR A 315 15.52 -0.04 12.11
C TYR A 315 14.95 0.50 13.43
N GLY A 316 15.72 0.41 14.53
CA GLY A 316 15.33 0.88 15.85
C GLY A 316 14.20 0.07 16.50
N LEU A 317 13.98 -1.17 16.06
CA LEU A 317 13.03 -2.11 16.64
C LEU A 317 13.69 -2.93 17.75
N GLN A 318 12.91 -3.44 18.69
CA GLN A 318 13.39 -4.31 19.76
C GLN A 318 13.28 -5.79 19.33
N GLU A 319 14.12 -6.67 19.85
CA GLU A 319 14.06 -8.11 19.52
C GLU A 319 12.66 -8.71 19.74
N ARG A 320 11.99 -8.33 20.84
CA ARG A 320 10.62 -8.75 21.16
C ARG A 320 9.56 -8.32 20.15
N ASP A 321 9.86 -7.36 19.28
CA ASP A 321 8.92 -6.80 18.31
C ASP A 321 8.69 -7.75 17.11
N PHE A 322 9.55 -8.75 16.90
CA PHE A 322 9.44 -9.70 15.79
C PHE A 322 8.09 -10.43 15.73
N ALA A 323 7.48 -10.69 16.89
CA ALA A 323 6.22 -11.40 17.01
C ALA A 323 5.04 -10.58 16.45
N ASP A 324 5.19 -9.25 16.42
CA ASP A 324 4.17 -8.34 15.94
C ASP A 324 4.10 -8.36 14.39
N PHE A 325 5.23 -8.59 13.68
CA PHE A 325 5.31 -8.49 12.21
C PHE A 325 4.82 -9.74 11.44
N ASP A 326 3.80 -10.43 11.93
CA ASP A 326 3.12 -11.48 11.17
C ASP A 326 2.18 -10.88 10.10
N ALA A 327 2.14 -11.47 8.91
CA ALA A 327 1.29 -11.00 7.81
C ALA A 327 -0.21 -10.98 8.16
N SER A 328 -0.69 -11.89 9.03
CA SER A 328 -2.07 -11.87 9.52
C SER A 328 -2.40 -10.66 10.41
N GLY A 329 -1.36 -10.04 10.98
CA GLY A 329 -1.43 -8.77 11.70
C GLY A 329 -1.54 -7.56 10.78
N MET A 330 -1.52 -7.71 9.45
CA MET A 330 -1.59 -6.61 8.49
C MET A 330 -2.96 -6.52 7.81
N ILE A 331 -3.29 -5.34 7.29
CA ILE A 331 -4.52 -5.12 6.52
C ILE A 331 -4.30 -4.13 5.36
N GLY A 332 -4.92 -4.42 4.22
CA GLY A 332 -5.02 -3.53 3.07
C GLY A 332 -6.46 -3.13 2.77
N PHE A 333 -6.65 -1.85 2.46
CA PHE A 333 -7.91 -1.28 2.03
C PHE A 333 -7.79 -0.82 0.58
N VAL A 334 -8.78 -1.19 -0.23
CA VAL A 334 -8.87 -0.85 -1.65
C VAL A 334 -10.22 -0.27 -2.01
N LEU A 335 -10.31 0.39 -3.15
CA LEU A 335 -11.55 1.01 -3.62
C LEU A 335 -12.63 -0.01 -3.95
N SER A 336 -12.25 -1.19 -4.46
CA SER A 336 -13.21 -2.08 -5.10
C SER A 336 -12.95 -3.59 -4.88
N PRO A 337 -14.00 -4.44 -4.98
CA PRO A 337 -13.87 -5.90 -4.87
C PRO A 337 -12.97 -6.56 -5.92
N SER A 338 -12.92 -6.04 -7.15
CA SER A 338 -12.07 -6.63 -8.20
C SER A 338 -10.59 -6.45 -7.89
N LEU A 339 -10.23 -5.29 -7.35
CA LEU A 339 -8.86 -5.03 -6.91
C LEU A 339 -8.49 -5.91 -5.70
N VAL A 340 -9.45 -6.26 -4.83
CA VAL A 340 -9.22 -7.20 -3.72
C VAL A 340 -8.70 -8.55 -4.23
N SER A 341 -9.38 -9.16 -5.20
CA SER A 341 -9.00 -10.48 -5.74
C SER A 341 -7.60 -10.45 -6.35
N TYR A 342 -7.31 -9.39 -7.10
CA TYR A 342 -6.02 -9.19 -7.74
C TYR A 342 -4.88 -9.01 -6.72
N LEU A 343 -5.04 -8.11 -5.74
CA LEU A 343 -4.00 -7.91 -4.73
C LEU A 343 -3.83 -9.11 -3.80
N LYS A 344 -4.87 -9.94 -3.59
CA LYS A 344 -4.74 -11.21 -2.85
C LYS A 344 -3.80 -12.17 -3.56
N GLN A 345 -3.93 -12.33 -4.88
CA GLN A 345 -3.02 -13.14 -5.68
C GLN A 345 -1.57 -12.59 -5.63
N THR A 346 -1.39 -11.27 -5.71
CA THR A 346 -0.07 -10.66 -5.54
C THR A 346 0.49 -10.91 -4.14
N ALA A 347 -0.33 -10.79 -3.09
CA ALA A 347 0.08 -11.02 -1.70
C ALA A 347 0.47 -12.49 -1.44
N GLU A 348 -0.26 -13.45 -2.00
CA GLU A 348 0.12 -14.87 -1.99
C GLU A 348 1.49 -15.07 -2.66
N THR A 349 1.69 -14.46 -3.82
CA THR A 349 2.96 -14.49 -4.55
C THR A 349 4.09 -13.81 -3.77
N LEU A 350 3.81 -12.86 -2.88
CA LEU A 350 4.80 -12.22 -2.01
C LEU A 350 5.00 -12.95 -0.67
N ASP A 351 4.37 -14.11 -0.44
CA ASP A 351 4.41 -14.82 0.86
C ASP A 351 3.84 -13.99 2.03
N ILE A 352 2.85 -13.15 1.74
CA ILE A 352 2.05 -12.38 2.71
C ILE A 352 0.54 -12.62 2.54
N GLY A 353 0.16 -13.74 1.92
CA GLY A 353 -1.24 -14.09 1.63
C GLY A 353 -2.15 -14.21 2.85
N ALA A 354 -1.59 -14.32 4.07
CA ALA A 354 -2.37 -14.30 5.31
C ALA A 354 -2.91 -12.90 5.67
N MET A 355 -2.45 -11.85 4.99
CA MET A 355 -2.93 -10.48 5.18
C MET A 355 -4.39 -10.33 4.75
N LYS A 356 -5.15 -9.55 5.51
CA LYS A 356 -6.52 -9.21 5.11
C LYS A 356 -6.53 -8.10 4.06
N ILE A 357 -7.20 -8.32 2.94
CA ILE A 357 -7.48 -7.29 1.92
C ILE A 357 -8.99 -7.22 1.73
N GLN A 358 -9.56 -6.02 1.82
CA GLN A 358 -11.00 -5.77 1.72
C GLN A 358 -11.28 -4.34 1.23
N ASP A 359 -12.50 -4.10 0.76
CA ASP A 359 -12.96 -2.73 0.49
C ASP A 359 -13.48 -2.04 1.77
N PHE A 360 -13.73 -0.73 1.67
CA PHE A 360 -14.19 0.06 2.81
C PHE A 360 -15.62 -0.28 3.25
N ALA A 361 -16.51 -0.68 2.34
CA ALA A 361 -17.90 -1.00 2.67
C ALA A 361 -17.97 -2.30 3.50
N GLU A 362 -17.20 -3.33 3.12
CA GLU A 362 -17.02 -4.56 3.88
C GLU A 362 -16.48 -4.25 5.29
N PHE A 363 -15.45 -3.41 5.37
CA PHE A 363 -14.87 -2.97 6.63
C PHE A 363 -15.89 -2.27 7.54
N LEU A 364 -16.60 -1.28 7.00
CA LEU A 364 -17.58 -0.50 7.74
C LEU A 364 -18.68 -1.40 8.30
N ASN A 365 -19.21 -2.32 7.47
CA ASN A 365 -20.24 -3.26 7.90
C ASN A 365 -19.75 -4.22 8.98
N ALA A 366 -18.49 -4.67 8.89
CA ALA A 366 -17.88 -5.53 9.91
C ALA A 366 -17.74 -4.81 11.26
N GLU A 367 -17.21 -3.59 11.28
CA GLU A 367 -17.08 -2.80 12.52
C GLU A 367 -18.43 -2.43 13.11
N ARG A 368 -19.37 -2.00 12.26
CA ARG A 368 -20.76 -1.73 12.64
C ARG A 368 -21.38 -2.93 13.35
N THR A 369 -21.14 -4.14 12.84
CA THR A 369 -21.66 -5.38 13.40
C THR A 369 -20.97 -5.81 14.68
N HIS A 370 -19.64 -5.79 14.69
CA HIS A 370 -18.86 -6.24 15.83
C HIS A 370 -19.11 -5.36 17.07
N ARG A 371 -19.29 -4.06 16.86
CA ARG A 371 -19.52 -3.06 17.92
C ARG A 371 -21.01 -2.77 18.17
N ARG A 372 -21.91 -3.36 17.37
CA ARG A 372 -23.38 -3.18 17.43
C ARG A 372 -23.82 -1.73 17.29
N VAL A 373 -23.21 -0.99 16.37
CA VAL A 373 -23.53 0.42 16.11
C VAL A 373 -24.64 0.51 15.07
N PHE A 374 -25.80 1.05 15.41
CA PHE A 374 -26.97 1.14 14.51
C PHE A 374 -27.41 -0.18 13.86
N ASN A 375 -27.11 -1.33 14.47
CA ASN A 375 -27.38 -2.65 13.89
C ASN A 375 -28.74 -3.24 14.25
N SER A 376 -29.44 -2.64 15.21
CA SER A 376 -30.74 -3.08 15.69
C SER A 376 -31.77 -1.97 15.55
N ARG A 377 -33.06 -2.34 15.59
CA ARG A 377 -34.16 -1.38 15.74
C ARG A 377 -33.85 -0.41 16.90
N PRO A 378 -34.22 0.88 16.79
CA PRO A 378 -35.17 1.44 15.82
C PRO A 378 -34.56 1.94 14.50
N PHE A 379 -33.23 2.04 14.38
CA PHE A 379 -32.60 2.76 13.27
C PHE A 379 -32.60 1.99 11.94
N LYS A 380 -32.86 2.71 10.84
CA LYS A 380 -32.79 2.21 9.45
C LYS A 380 -31.78 3.01 8.63
N LYS A 381 -31.21 2.38 7.59
CA LYS A 381 -30.29 3.05 6.66
C LYS A 381 -31.06 4.06 5.79
N SER A 382 -30.53 5.27 5.68
CA SER A 382 -30.94 6.31 4.74
C SER A 382 -29.93 6.40 3.59
N SER A 383 -30.42 6.69 2.39
CA SER A 383 -29.61 6.97 1.19
C SER A 383 -29.48 8.47 0.91
N GLU A 384 -29.90 9.32 1.86
CA GLU A 384 -29.77 10.77 1.72
C GLU A 384 -28.30 11.18 1.62
N PRO A 385 -27.96 12.10 0.69
CA PRO A 385 -26.61 12.64 0.61
C PRO A 385 -26.30 13.46 1.86
N CYS A 386 -25.14 13.23 2.46
CA CYS A 386 -24.63 14.04 3.55
C CYS A 386 -23.84 15.24 3.03
N HIS A 387 -23.84 16.33 3.81
CA HIS A 387 -23.02 17.49 3.54
C HIS A 387 -21.52 17.14 3.64
N PRO A 388 -20.63 17.65 2.76
CA PRO A 388 -19.21 17.32 2.75
C PRO A 388 -18.49 17.54 4.09
N GLU A 389 -18.85 18.61 4.82
CA GLU A 389 -18.30 18.90 6.16
C GLU A 389 -18.48 17.73 7.15
N GLN A 390 -19.58 16.96 7.05
CA GLN A 390 -19.82 15.80 7.92
C GLN A 390 -18.72 14.73 7.79
N LYS A 391 -18.02 14.71 6.66
CA LYS A 391 -16.97 13.74 6.33
C LYS A 391 -15.56 14.21 6.69
N SER A 392 -15.44 15.37 7.37
CA SER A 392 -14.17 15.99 7.75
C SER A 392 -13.73 15.65 9.17
N VAL A 393 -12.42 15.67 9.42
CA VAL A 393 -11.89 15.56 10.79
C VAL A 393 -12.30 16.78 11.63
N ARG A 394 -12.44 17.96 10.99
CA ARG A 394 -12.91 19.19 11.65
C ARG A 394 -14.27 19.01 12.29
N TRP A 395 -15.19 18.36 11.59
CA TRP A 395 -16.49 18.00 12.14
C TRP A 395 -16.37 17.01 13.30
N LEU A 396 -15.54 15.96 13.17
CA LEU A 396 -15.29 15.03 14.26
C LEU A 396 -14.73 15.72 15.52
N LYS A 397 -13.90 16.76 15.39
CA LYS A 397 -13.39 17.54 16.52
C LYS A 397 -14.50 18.28 17.27
N ILE A 398 -15.49 18.83 16.56
CA ILE A 398 -16.67 19.43 17.19
C ILE A 398 -17.43 18.35 17.98
N LEU A 399 -17.68 17.20 17.35
CA LEU A 399 -18.37 16.09 18.00
C LEU A 399 -17.61 15.56 19.22
N ASP A 400 -16.28 15.46 19.16
CA ASP A 400 -15.42 15.04 20.26
C ASP A 400 -15.57 15.95 21.49
N ILE A 401 -15.54 17.29 21.30
CA ILE A 401 -15.69 18.26 22.38
C ILE A 401 -17.07 18.12 23.04
N VAL A 402 -18.13 18.02 22.23
CA VAL A 402 -19.50 17.94 22.75
C VAL A 402 -19.77 16.59 23.41
N ALA A 403 -19.27 15.50 22.82
CA ALA A 403 -19.37 14.17 23.38
C ALA A 403 -18.58 14.04 24.70
N ALA A 404 -17.42 14.69 24.83
CA ALA A 404 -16.69 14.76 26.09
C ALA A 404 -17.50 15.47 27.20
N ALA A 405 -18.20 16.55 26.85
CA ALA A 405 -19.09 17.25 27.79
C ALA A 405 -20.26 16.35 28.24
N TYR A 406 -20.91 15.65 27.31
CA TYR A 406 -21.94 14.66 27.63
C TYR A 406 -21.42 13.57 28.58
N VAL A 407 -20.24 13.02 28.30
CA VAL A 407 -19.62 12.00 29.17
C VAL A 407 -19.32 12.58 30.55
N ALA A 408 -18.82 13.81 30.65
CA ALA A 408 -18.54 14.49 31.91
C ALA A 408 -19.81 14.64 32.78
N ASP A 409 -20.92 15.06 32.16
CA ASP A 409 -22.20 15.21 32.83
C ASP A 409 -22.76 13.86 33.31
N GLY A 410 -22.68 12.83 32.47
CA GLY A 410 -23.06 11.46 32.84
C GLY A 410 -22.21 10.88 33.99
N ILE A 411 -20.89 11.13 34.00
CA ILE A 411 -20.03 10.73 35.12
C ILE A 411 -20.48 11.47 36.40
N ARG A 412 -20.79 12.76 36.30
CA ARG A 412 -21.24 13.56 37.45
C ARG A 412 -22.52 13.02 38.06
N GLU A 413 -23.49 12.65 37.23
CA GLU A 413 -24.74 12.04 37.67
C GLU A 413 -24.51 10.69 38.38
N ILE A 414 -23.72 9.81 37.76
CA ILE A 414 -23.39 8.49 38.31
C ILE A 414 -22.66 8.60 39.65
N VAL A 415 -21.74 9.57 39.79
CA VAL A 415 -20.96 9.81 41.01
C VAL A 415 -21.78 10.51 42.10
N ALA A 416 -22.79 11.30 41.74
CA ALA A 416 -23.69 11.93 42.71
C ALA A 416 -24.60 10.91 43.42
N ALA A 417 -24.96 9.82 42.74
CA ALA A 417 -25.76 8.74 43.30
C ALA A 417 -24.92 7.84 44.25
N PRO A 418 -25.45 7.44 45.42
CA PRO A 418 -24.80 6.45 46.28
C PRO A 418 -24.76 5.07 45.59
N LEU A 419 -23.75 4.26 45.94
CA LEU A 419 -23.66 2.89 45.43
C LEU A 419 -24.78 2.02 46.03
N ALA A 420 -25.51 1.33 45.16
CA ALA A 420 -26.49 0.34 45.57
C ALA A 420 -25.80 -0.89 46.15
N LYS A 421 -26.35 -1.42 47.26
CA LYS A 421 -25.88 -2.65 47.88
C LYS A 421 -26.19 -3.83 46.93
N PRO A 422 -25.18 -4.60 46.47
CA PRO A 422 -25.40 -5.69 45.54
C PRO A 422 -26.19 -6.84 46.19
N ALA A 423 -27.10 -7.46 45.43
CA ALA A 423 -27.83 -8.65 45.85
C ALA A 423 -27.03 -9.93 45.58
N VAL A 424 -25.84 -10.05 46.20
CA VAL A 424 -24.93 -11.20 46.03
C VAL A 424 -24.70 -11.93 47.36
N PRO A 425 -24.36 -13.23 47.36
CA PRO A 425 -24.16 -13.99 48.59
C PRO A 425 -23.11 -13.36 49.52
N GLY A 426 -23.47 -13.17 50.79
CA GLY A 426 -22.65 -12.51 51.81
C GLY A 426 -22.98 -11.02 52.00
N ALA A 427 -23.75 -10.40 51.10
CA ALA A 427 -24.22 -9.02 51.26
C ALA A 427 -25.17 -8.87 52.46
N GLU A 428 -25.93 -9.93 52.78
CA GLU A 428 -26.83 -10.00 53.93
C GLU A 428 -26.10 -9.89 55.28
N LYS A 429 -24.79 -10.19 55.31
CA LYS A 429 -23.96 -10.13 56.52
C LYS A 429 -23.48 -8.70 56.85
N ILE A 430 -23.58 -7.78 55.89
CA ILE A 430 -23.21 -6.36 56.07
C ILE A 430 -24.48 -5.61 56.45
N SER A 431 -24.50 -4.97 57.62
CA SER A 431 -25.66 -4.13 58.01
C SER A 431 -25.76 -2.90 57.10
N ASP A 432 -26.97 -2.37 56.91
CA ASP A 432 -27.16 -1.22 56.01
C ASP A 432 -26.40 0.01 56.50
N ARG A 433 -26.32 0.21 57.82
CA ARG A 433 -25.48 1.25 58.43
C ARG A 433 -23.99 1.08 58.10
N ARG A 434 -23.48 -0.16 58.12
CA ARG A 434 -22.08 -0.44 57.75
C ARG A 434 -21.86 -0.22 56.26
N TRP A 435 -22.83 -0.61 55.42
CA TRP A 435 -22.78 -0.33 53.98
C TRP A 435 -22.73 1.17 53.68
N GLU A 436 -23.59 1.97 54.32
CA GLU A 436 -23.59 3.43 54.17
C GLU A 436 -22.25 4.07 54.55
N GLN A 437 -21.61 3.59 55.63
CA GLN A 437 -20.27 4.01 56.01
C GLN A 437 -19.23 3.65 54.95
N LEU A 438 -19.22 2.39 54.50
CA LEU A 438 -18.30 1.93 53.44
C LEU A 438 -18.45 2.75 52.16
N VAL A 439 -19.68 2.99 51.73
CA VAL A 439 -19.97 3.83 50.56
C VAL A 439 -19.53 5.27 50.80
N THR A 440 -19.74 5.84 51.98
CA THR A 440 -19.31 7.21 52.30
C THR A 440 -17.78 7.34 52.25
N ASP A 441 -17.08 6.39 52.85
CA ASP A 441 -15.61 6.42 52.99
C ASP A 441 -14.90 6.17 51.67
N THR A 442 -15.52 5.42 50.74
CA THR A 442 -14.89 5.02 49.47
C THR A 442 -15.42 5.79 48.25
N TRP A 443 -16.73 6.05 48.20
CA TRP A 443 -17.43 6.69 47.07
C TRP A 443 -17.93 8.09 47.41
N GLY A 444 -18.67 8.26 48.52
CA GLY A 444 -19.37 9.50 48.85
C GLY A 444 -18.44 10.69 49.08
N LYS A 445 -17.58 10.63 50.10
CA LYS A 445 -16.49 11.58 50.35
C LYS A 445 -15.11 10.93 50.11
N GLY A 446 -15.10 9.74 49.52
CA GLY A 446 -13.93 8.91 49.37
C GLY A 446 -13.06 9.22 48.16
N PRO A 447 -11.90 8.55 48.06
CA PRO A 447 -10.89 8.80 47.02
C PRO A 447 -11.38 8.51 45.59
N LEU A 448 -12.33 7.58 45.40
CA LEU A 448 -12.84 7.24 44.06
C LEU A 448 -13.57 8.42 43.42
N ARG A 449 -14.41 9.12 44.19
CA ARG A 449 -15.10 10.32 43.72
C ARG A 449 -14.14 11.43 43.36
N PHE A 450 -13.10 11.68 44.17
CA PHE A 450 -12.09 12.68 43.84
C PHE A 450 -11.35 12.35 42.53
N ARG A 451 -10.99 11.09 42.32
CA ARG A 451 -10.36 10.64 41.07
C ARG A 451 -11.28 10.86 39.86
N LEU A 452 -12.57 10.52 39.97
CA LEU A 452 -13.55 10.75 38.90
C LEU A 452 -13.86 12.24 38.69
N GLN A 453 -13.90 13.05 39.74
CA GLN A 453 -14.04 14.51 39.62
C GLN A 453 -12.87 15.16 38.88
N SER A 454 -11.65 14.65 39.06
CA SER A 454 -10.51 15.09 38.26
C SER A 454 -10.66 14.72 36.78
N LEU A 455 -11.29 13.59 36.45
CA LEU A 455 -11.57 13.20 35.06
C LEU A 455 -12.64 14.11 34.45
N ILE A 456 -13.72 14.40 35.19
CA ILE A 456 -14.75 15.37 34.78
C ILE A 456 -14.09 16.69 34.39
N ARG A 457 -13.22 17.25 35.25
CA ARG A 457 -12.51 18.50 34.95
C ARG A 457 -11.69 18.44 33.68
N SER A 458 -11.02 17.32 33.39
CA SER A 458 -10.24 17.17 32.14
C SER A 458 -11.10 17.06 30.90
N LEU A 459 -12.32 16.52 31.01
CA LEU A 459 -13.27 16.42 29.90
C LEU A 459 -13.98 17.77 29.62
N GLU A 460 -14.09 18.62 30.63
CA GLU A 460 -14.72 19.94 30.54
C GLU A 460 -13.77 21.06 30.13
N VAL A 461 -12.46 20.81 30.09
CA VAL A 461 -11.52 21.80 29.54
C VAL A 461 -11.96 22.09 28.13
N THR A 462 -12.45 23.31 27.85
CA THR A 462 -12.73 23.75 26.49
C THR A 462 -11.39 23.76 25.75
N PRO A 463 -11.09 22.74 24.92
CA PRO A 463 -9.85 22.76 24.19
C PRO A 463 -9.97 23.85 23.12
N ASP A 464 -8.83 24.32 22.61
CA ASP A 464 -8.87 24.97 21.31
C ASP A 464 -9.40 23.99 20.25
N LEU A 465 -9.78 24.53 19.10
CA LEU A 465 -10.12 23.73 17.93
C LEU A 465 -8.85 23.17 17.25
N ASP A 466 -7.77 22.89 18.01
CA ASP A 466 -6.59 22.22 17.49
C ASP A 466 -6.95 20.78 17.10
N MET A 467 -6.80 20.51 15.81
CA MET A 467 -7.07 19.24 15.17
C MET A 467 -6.11 18.12 15.62
N ARG A 468 -4.99 18.46 16.27
CA ARG A 468 -3.97 17.48 16.70
C ARG A 468 -4.35 16.74 17.98
N THR A 469 -5.31 17.25 18.74
CA THR A 469 -5.72 16.68 20.03
C THR A 469 -7.20 16.34 20.04
N PHE A 470 -7.57 15.28 20.77
CA PHE A 470 -8.96 14.89 20.98
C PHE A 470 -9.18 14.64 22.48
N VAL A 471 -10.30 15.13 23.01
CA VAL A 471 -10.64 15.09 24.43
C VAL A 471 -11.04 13.68 24.85
N LEU A 472 -11.80 12.97 24.00
CA LEU A 472 -12.24 11.60 24.29
C LEU A 472 -11.11 10.57 24.23
N ARG A 473 -9.93 10.96 23.74
CA ARG A 473 -8.81 10.03 23.56
C ARG A 473 -8.44 9.32 24.87
N LYS A 474 -8.50 7.98 24.88
CA LYS A 474 -8.19 7.10 26.03
C LYS A 474 -9.11 7.27 27.25
N VAL A 475 -10.30 7.86 27.09
CA VAL A 475 -11.24 8.05 28.22
C VAL A 475 -11.65 6.73 28.87
N ALA A 476 -11.82 5.64 28.10
CA ALA A 476 -12.12 4.32 28.67
C ALA A 476 -11.02 3.84 29.63
N ILE A 477 -9.74 4.06 29.30
CA ILE A 477 -8.60 3.72 30.16
C ILE A 477 -8.63 4.58 31.42
N GLU A 478 -8.88 5.88 31.30
CA GLU A 478 -8.93 6.77 32.46
C GLU A 478 -10.09 6.44 33.40
N ILE A 479 -11.27 6.10 32.87
CA ILE A 479 -12.39 5.57 33.67
C ILE A 479 -11.94 4.31 34.41
N ASP A 480 -11.38 3.32 33.71
CA ASP A 480 -10.95 2.05 34.28
C ASP A 480 -9.90 2.23 35.37
N ARG A 481 -8.89 3.07 35.12
CA ARG A 481 -7.82 3.36 36.08
C ARG A 481 -8.34 4.06 37.33
N ARG A 482 -9.27 5.00 37.18
CA ARG A 482 -9.74 5.86 38.28
C ARG A 482 -10.79 5.20 39.17
N ILE A 483 -11.57 4.26 38.64
CA ILE A 483 -12.61 3.56 39.40
C ILE A 483 -12.11 2.31 40.16
N ARG A 484 -10.92 1.79 39.82
CA ARG A 484 -10.32 0.65 40.53
C ARG A 484 -10.04 0.95 42.00
N LEU A 485 -10.49 0.05 42.87
CA LEU A 485 -10.06 -0.04 44.27
C LEU A 485 -8.58 -0.44 44.34
N GLY A 486 -7.74 0.38 44.96
CA GLY A 486 -6.36 0.05 45.26
C GLY A 486 -6.22 -0.69 46.59
N GLU A 487 -4.97 -1.06 46.91
CA GLU A 487 -4.64 -1.72 48.18
C GLU A 487 -4.84 -0.78 49.37
N ASN A 488 -4.58 0.52 49.19
CA ASN A 488 -4.74 1.52 50.26
C ASN A 488 -6.21 1.70 50.65
N GLU A 489 -7.14 1.67 49.69
CA GLU A 489 -8.58 1.80 49.97
C GLU A 489 -9.20 0.52 50.51
N SER A 490 -8.59 -0.64 50.23
CA SER A 490 -9.12 -1.94 50.63
C SER A 490 -8.41 -2.54 51.85
N GLY A 491 -7.23 -2.08 52.21
CA GLY A 491 -6.34 -2.70 53.21
C GLY A 491 -6.94 -2.87 54.61
N SER A 492 -7.85 -1.98 55.01
CA SER A 492 -8.54 -2.01 56.31
C SER A 492 -9.88 -2.77 56.31
N LEU A 493 -10.36 -3.21 55.14
CA LEU A 493 -11.66 -3.87 54.98
C LEU A 493 -11.56 -5.37 55.22
N GLU A 494 -12.62 -6.00 55.73
CA GLU A 494 -12.72 -7.46 55.77
C GLU A 494 -12.85 -8.04 54.35
N LEU A 495 -12.46 -9.31 54.17
CA LEU A 495 -12.54 -9.99 52.85
C LEU A 495 -13.96 -9.99 52.26
N SER A 496 -14.98 -10.15 53.11
CA SER A 496 -16.40 -10.08 52.74
C SER A 496 -16.76 -8.67 52.25
N GLU A 497 -16.42 -7.63 53.02
CA GLU A 497 -16.68 -6.22 52.68
C GLU A 497 -15.99 -5.82 51.37
N ARG A 498 -14.73 -6.21 51.19
CA ARG A 498 -13.97 -5.96 49.94
C ARG A 498 -14.68 -6.55 48.74
N ARG A 499 -15.19 -7.78 48.85
CA ARG A 499 -15.89 -8.46 47.76
C ARG A 499 -17.18 -7.74 47.39
N ILE A 500 -18.03 -7.42 48.37
CA ILE A 500 -19.31 -6.76 48.12
C ILE A 500 -19.12 -5.34 47.57
N LEU A 501 -18.15 -4.60 48.11
CA LEU A 501 -17.83 -3.26 47.62
C LEU A 501 -17.28 -3.30 46.17
N ARG A 502 -16.43 -4.29 45.85
CA ARG A 502 -15.93 -4.49 44.49
C ARG A 502 -17.07 -4.73 43.50
N GLU A 503 -18.04 -5.57 43.85
CA GLU A 503 -19.21 -5.83 43.00
C GLU A 503 -20.04 -4.55 42.74
N ALA A 504 -20.25 -3.72 43.76
CA ALA A 504 -20.96 -2.45 43.60
C ALA A 504 -20.19 -1.47 42.70
N ILE A 505 -18.87 -1.43 42.84
CA ILE A 505 -17.98 -0.60 42.02
C ILE A 505 -17.93 -1.10 40.58
N GLU A 506 -17.92 -2.41 40.36
CA GLU A 506 -18.03 -3.02 39.02
C GLU A 506 -19.38 -2.66 38.36
N SER A 507 -20.48 -2.66 39.13
CA SER A 507 -21.77 -2.18 38.64
C SER A 507 -21.73 -0.69 38.24
N ALA A 508 -21.14 0.17 39.07
CA ALA A 508 -20.96 1.58 38.74
C ALA A 508 -20.04 1.78 37.51
N GLN A 509 -18.97 0.99 37.41
CA GLN A 509 -18.07 0.98 36.26
C GLN A 509 -18.80 0.60 34.97
N GLN A 510 -19.67 -0.42 35.00
CA GLN A 510 -20.49 -0.78 33.83
C GLN A 510 -21.39 0.38 33.40
N ARG A 511 -21.97 1.15 34.34
CA ARG A 511 -22.76 2.35 33.99
C ARG A 511 -21.90 3.43 33.34
N LEU A 512 -20.70 3.67 33.87
CA LEU A 512 -19.75 4.64 33.27
C LEU A 512 -19.39 4.24 31.83
N PHE A 513 -19.14 2.96 31.61
CA PHE A 513 -18.85 2.41 30.30
C PHE A 513 -20.04 2.44 29.32
N ARG A 514 -21.27 2.52 29.81
CA ARG A 514 -22.45 2.75 28.96
C ARG A 514 -22.50 4.16 28.37
N LEU A 515 -21.89 5.14 29.03
CA LEU A 515 -21.75 6.49 28.47
C LEU A 515 -20.92 6.52 27.17
N LEU A 516 -20.05 5.51 26.98
CA LEU A 516 -19.19 5.37 25.80
C LEU A 516 -19.82 4.49 24.71
N ASN A 517 -21.11 4.13 24.82
CA ASN A 517 -21.82 3.45 23.75
C ASN A 517 -21.87 4.39 22.53
N PRO A 518 -21.27 4.03 21.39
CA PRO A 518 -21.10 4.98 20.28
C PRO A 518 -22.42 5.40 19.63
N GLN A 519 -23.40 4.50 19.56
CA GLN A 519 -24.72 4.83 19.04
C GLN A 519 -25.42 5.82 19.98
N GLU A 520 -25.47 5.53 21.28
CA GLU A 520 -26.17 6.39 22.22
C GLU A 520 -25.46 7.73 22.38
N LEU A 521 -24.12 7.72 22.48
CA LEU A 521 -23.31 8.93 22.53
C LEU A 521 -23.58 9.84 21.33
N TYR A 522 -23.53 9.30 20.11
CA TYR A 522 -23.78 10.07 18.89
C TYR A 522 -25.22 10.60 18.83
N VAL A 523 -26.23 9.79 19.13
CA VAL A 523 -27.63 10.25 19.09
C VAL A 523 -27.88 11.34 20.14
N ARG A 524 -27.42 11.14 21.38
CA ARG A 524 -27.68 12.03 22.52
C ARG A 524 -27.15 13.44 22.29
N ILE A 525 -25.94 13.58 21.74
CA ILE A 525 -25.36 14.90 21.49
C ILE A 525 -26.16 15.73 20.47
N PHE A 526 -26.92 15.10 19.58
CA PHE A 526 -27.80 15.79 18.63
C PHE A 526 -29.23 15.98 19.14
N THR A 527 -29.77 15.02 19.90
CA THR A 527 -31.18 15.04 20.33
C THR A 527 -31.42 15.84 21.61
N GLU A 528 -30.41 15.97 22.47
CA GLU A 528 -30.56 16.71 23.72
C GLU A 528 -30.25 18.20 23.51
N PRO A 529 -31.18 19.12 23.88
CA PRO A 529 -31.08 20.54 23.52
C PRO A 529 -29.78 21.23 23.95
N ALA A 530 -29.24 20.88 25.12
CA ALA A 530 -28.03 21.49 25.66
C ALA A 530 -26.80 21.19 24.79
N TYR A 531 -26.65 19.93 24.35
CA TYR A 531 -25.52 19.53 23.51
C TYR A 531 -25.70 19.94 22.06
N ARG A 532 -26.94 19.88 21.54
CA ARG A 532 -27.27 20.39 20.21
C ARG A 532 -26.87 21.86 20.06
N THR A 533 -27.30 22.71 20.99
CA THR A 533 -26.96 24.14 20.98
C THR A 533 -25.44 24.35 20.93
N ARG A 534 -24.69 23.54 21.69
CA ARG A 534 -23.23 23.60 21.70
C ARG A 534 -22.59 23.14 20.38
N ILE A 535 -23.16 22.14 19.69
CA ILE A 535 -22.74 21.77 18.33
C ILE A 535 -22.96 22.95 17.38
N GLU A 536 -24.13 23.58 17.43
CA GLU A 536 -24.48 24.71 16.55
C GLU A 536 -23.54 25.91 16.77
N GLU A 537 -23.22 26.25 18.03
CA GLU A 537 -22.28 27.33 18.39
C GLU A 537 -20.86 27.04 17.87
N LEU A 538 -20.35 25.82 18.10
CA LEU A 538 -19.01 25.42 17.64
C LEU A 538 -18.94 25.32 16.11
N ALA A 539 -19.96 24.76 15.46
CA ALA A 539 -20.09 24.71 14.01
C ALA A 539 -20.05 26.12 13.41
N LEU A 540 -20.81 27.06 13.97
CA LEU A 540 -20.82 28.44 13.52
C LEU A 540 -19.45 29.11 13.67
N SER A 541 -18.73 28.83 14.77
CA SER A 541 -17.39 29.39 15.03
C SER A 541 -16.34 29.03 13.98
N VAL A 542 -16.56 27.94 13.23
CA VAL A 542 -15.68 27.48 12.14
C VAL A 542 -16.32 27.67 10.75
N GLY A 543 -17.47 28.33 10.66
CA GLY A 543 -18.15 28.62 9.40
C GLY A 543 -18.96 27.46 8.83
N ILE A 544 -19.35 26.47 9.65
CA ILE A 544 -20.28 25.40 9.26
C ILE A 544 -21.71 25.88 9.52
N SER A 545 -22.55 25.83 8.51
CA SER A 545 -23.96 26.20 8.59
C SER A 545 -24.75 25.15 9.37
N SER A 546 -25.38 25.57 10.48
CA SER A 546 -26.28 24.71 11.25
C SER A 546 -27.43 24.18 10.40
N LYS A 547 -28.01 25.04 9.55
CA LYS A 547 -29.12 24.70 8.67
C LYS A 547 -28.76 23.64 7.63
N ASP A 548 -27.53 23.67 7.13
CA ASP A 548 -27.10 22.77 6.05
C ASP A 548 -26.51 21.45 6.58
N VAL A 549 -26.07 21.41 7.84
CA VAL A 549 -25.40 20.24 8.43
C VAL A 549 -26.11 19.71 9.67
N VAL A 550 -26.33 20.53 10.69
CA VAL A 550 -26.86 20.07 11.99
C VAL A 550 -28.34 19.71 11.89
N GLU A 551 -29.16 20.60 11.34
CA GLU A 551 -30.61 20.40 11.25
C GLU A 551 -30.99 19.12 10.47
N PRO A 552 -30.42 18.83 9.27
CA PRO A 552 -30.71 17.60 8.56
C PRO A 552 -30.32 16.34 9.34
N ILE A 553 -29.20 16.35 10.06
CA ILE A 553 -28.79 15.22 10.92
C ILE A 553 -29.81 15.02 12.04
N VAL A 554 -30.23 16.09 12.72
CA VAL A 554 -31.21 16.02 13.81
C VAL A 554 -32.56 15.50 13.32
N GLU A 555 -33.06 16.03 12.21
CA GLU A 555 -34.32 15.57 11.59
C GLU A 555 -34.26 14.08 11.24
N ARG A 556 -33.15 13.65 10.61
CA ARG A 556 -32.92 12.26 10.24
C ARG A 556 -32.87 11.34 11.46
N LEU A 557 -32.11 11.70 12.49
CA LEU A 557 -31.99 10.91 13.73
C LEU A 557 -33.33 10.81 14.48
N ASN A 558 -34.12 11.89 14.53
CA ASN A 558 -35.46 11.87 15.14
C ASN A 558 -36.43 10.92 14.42
N GLN A 559 -36.22 10.68 13.12
CA GLN A 559 -36.97 9.70 12.33
C GLN A 559 -36.41 8.27 12.46
N ASN A 560 -35.39 8.05 13.29
CA ASN A 560 -34.63 6.81 13.39
C ASN A 560 -34.01 6.39 12.04
N LEU A 561 -33.49 7.36 11.29
CA LEU A 561 -32.73 7.14 10.07
C LEU A 561 -31.25 7.46 10.33
N VAL A 562 -30.35 6.76 9.64
CA VAL A 562 -28.90 7.01 9.67
C VAL A 562 -28.26 6.76 8.31
N THR A 563 -27.29 7.58 7.94
CA THR A 563 -26.43 7.36 6.77
C THR A 563 -25.15 6.61 7.17
N ASP A 564 -24.37 6.19 6.17
CA ASP A 564 -23.06 5.58 6.45
C ASP A 564 -22.10 6.59 7.11
N ASP A 565 -22.22 7.89 6.82
CA ASP A 565 -21.43 8.95 7.43
C ASP A 565 -21.76 9.15 8.93
N ASP A 566 -23.02 8.96 9.34
CA ASP A 566 -23.41 8.94 10.76
C ASP A 566 -22.73 7.77 11.49
N VAL A 567 -22.70 6.59 10.85
CA VAL A 567 -22.04 5.38 11.37
C VAL A 567 -20.53 5.62 11.50
N ILE A 568 -19.90 6.20 10.47
CA ILE A 568 -18.46 6.53 10.49
C ILE A 568 -18.15 7.50 11.62
N CYS A 569 -18.91 8.59 11.78
CA CYS A 569 -18.73 9.53 12.89
C CYS A 569 -18.80 8.83 14.26
N ALA A 570 -19.84 8.00 14.47
CA ALA A 570 -20.01 7.26 15.72
C ALA A 570 -18.85 6.27 15.98
N LEU A 571 -18.36 5.59 14.95
CA LEU A 571 -17.20 4.69 15.05
C LEU A 571 -15.89 5.45 15.32
N CYS A 572 -15.68 6.62 14.72
CA CYS A 572 -14.52 7.46 15.01
C CYS A 572 -14.51 7.94 16.47
N LEU A 573 -15.66 8.39 17.01
CA LEU A 573 -15.80 8.70 18.45
C LEU A 573 -15.51 7.48 19.32
N ASN A 574 -15.99 6.29 18.91
CA ASN A 574 -15.68 5.04 19.61
C ASN A 574 -14.17 4.75 19.62
N ALA A 575 -13.50 4.90 18.48
CA ALA A 575 -12.07 4.66 18.33
C ALA A 575 -11.25 5.58 19.22
N LEU A 576 -11.61 6.86 19.30
CA LEU A 576 -11.00 7.81 20.22
C LEU A 576 -11.19 7.37 21.68
N SER A 577 -12.43 7.08 22.08
CA SER A 577 -12.77 6.71 23.46
C SER A 577 -12.06 5.45 23.96
N CYS A 578 -11.85 4.48 23.07
CA CYS A 578 -11.31 3.16 23.36
C CYS A 578 -9.82 2.99 22.95
N ASP A 579 -9.15 4.07 22.54
CA ASP A 579 -7.73 4.03 22.15
C ASP A 579 -6.89 3.32 23.23
N GLN A 580 -6.15 2.27 22.84
CA GLN A 580 -5.31 1.42 23.72
C GLN A 580 -6.06 0.68 24.85
N PHE A 581 -7.39 0.58 24.79
CA PHE A 581 -8.16 -0.15 25.80
C PHE A 581 -8.12 -1.67 25.53
N GLU A 582 -7.39 -2.41 26.36
CA GLU A 582 -7.09 -3.84 26.14
C GLU A 582 -7.96 -4.82 26.97
N ARG A 583 -8.75 -4.34 27.94
CA ARG A 583 -9.55 -5.23 28.79
C ARG A 583 -10.74 -5.79 28.01
N ASP A 584 -10.88 -7.12 28.00
CA ASP A 584 -12.10 -7.77 27.52
C ASP A 584 -13.21 -7.67 28.58
N ILE A 585 -14.09 -6.69 28.39
CA ILE A 585 -15.32 -6.58 29.17
C ILE A 585 -16.40 -7.29 28.37
N ARG A 586 -16.51 -8.62 28.54
CA ARG A 586 -17.41 -9.50 27.76
C ARG A 586 -18.87 -9.04 27.69
N ALA A 587 -19.32 -8.22 28.63
CA ALA A 587 -20.66 -7.64 28.63
C ALA A 587 -20.85 -6.41 27.72
N ILE A 588 -19.77 -5.81 27.19
CA ILE A 588 -19.78 -4.51 26.51
C ILE A 588 -18.99 -4.59 25.19
N PRO A 589 -19.64 -4.94 24.06
CA PRO A 589 -18.95 -5.28 22.81
C PRO A 589 -18.21 -4.11 22.15
N TYR A 590 -18.65 -2.87 22.38
CA TYR A 590 -18.02 -1.66 21.81
C TYR A 590 -16.80 -1.17 22.60
N LEU A 591 -16.47 -1.77 23.76
CA LEU A 591 -15.28 -1.44 24.56
C LEU A 591 -14.10 -2.33 24.20
N ARG A 592 -13.64 -2.19 22.97
CA ARG A 592 -12.42 -2.82 22.46
C ARG A 592 -11.63 -1.79 21.68
N THR A 593 -10.31 -1.81 21.83
CA THR A 593 -9.42 -1.02 20.98
C THR A 593 -9.72 -1.26 19.50
N PHE A 594 -9.60 -0.21 18.69
CA PHE A 594 -9.61 -0.36 17.22
C PHE A 594 -8.28 -0.88 16.70
N ALA A 595 -7.20 -0.50 17.38
CA ALA A 595 -5.84 -0.83 17.01
C ALA A 595 -5.56 -2.31 17.25
N GLU A 596 -5.62 -3.09 16.18
CA GLU A 596 -5.42 -4.55 16.18
C GLU A 596 -4.43 -5.01 15.10
N ARG A 597 -3.97 -4.07 14.25
CA ARG A 597 -3.13 -4.36 13.08
C ARG A 597 -1.77 -3.70 13.22
N VAL A 598 -0.73 -4.44 12.90
CA VAL A 598 0.65 -3.97 12.94
C VAL A 598 0.91 -3.01 11.80
N GLY A 599 0.41 -3.34 10.60
CA GLY A 599 0.51 -2.51 9.40
C GLY A 599 -0.84 -2.31 8.73
N VAL A 600 -1.10 -1.07 8.29
CA VAL A 600 -2.29 -0.67 7.53
C VAL A 600 -1.84 -0.08 6.20
N PHE A 601 -2.41 -0.57 5.11
CA PHE A 601 -2.27 0.01 3.78
C PHE A 601 -3.63 0.52 3.28
N ILE A 602 -3.66 1.72 2.70
CA ILE A 602 -4.82 2.33 2.07
C ILE A 602 -4.42 2.71 0.64
N ASP A 603 -4.97 2.04 -0.36
CA ASP A 603 -4.77 2.37 -1.77
C ASP A 603 -5.78 3.43 -2.24
N GLU A 604 -5.42 4.17 -3.28
CA GLU A 604 -6.27 5.21 -3.89
C GLU A 604 -6.90 6.17 -2.85
N TYR A 605 -6.11 6.63 -1.87
CA TYR A 605 -6.61 7.41 -0.72
C TYR A 605 -7.48 8.61 -1.11
N GLN A 606 -7.24 9.19 -2.29
CA GLN A 606 -7.87 10.41 -2.77
C GLN A 606 -9.36 10.25 -3.06
N ASP A 607 -9.88 9.02 -3.17
CA ASP A 607 -11.31 8.76 -3.36
C ASP A 607 -12.07 8.56 -2.06
N PHE A 608 -11.36 8.38 -0.95
CA PHE A 608 -11.95 8.29 0.37
C PHE A 608 -12.05 9.68 1.00
N SER A 609 -13.04 9.89 1.85
CA SER A 609 -13.12 11.10 2.68
C SER A 609 -12.13 11.07 3.84
N GLU A 610 -11.92 12.23 4.49
CA GLU A 610 -11.00 12.36 5.62
C GLU A 610 -11.31 11.37 6.75
N LEU A 611 -12.60 11.23 7.12
CA LEU A 611 -13.01 10.33 8.20
C LEU A 611 -12.87 8.84 7.83
N GLN A 612 -13.08 8.47 6.57
CA GLN A 612 -12.86 7.09 6.12
C GLN A 612 -11.38 6.71 6.25
N VAL A 613 -10.48 7.57 5.78
CA VAL A 613 -9.03 7.38 5.89
C VAL A 613 -8.57 7.34 7.35
N LEU A 614 -9.09 8.25 8.19
CA LEU A 614 -8.80 8.26 9.63
C LEU A 614 -9.26 6.97 10.31
N LEU A 615 -10.48 6.50 10.03
CA LEU A 615 -11.05 5.29 10.63
C LEU A 615 -10.25 4.03 10.24
N MET A 616 -9.85 3.92 8.97
CA MET A 616 -8.95 2.85 8.51
C MET A 616 -7.60 2.91 9.25
N GLY A 617 -7.04 4.10 9.40
CA GLY A 617 -5.77 4.32 10.12
C GLY A 617 -5.84 3.95 11.61
N TYR A 618 -6.98 4.10 12.29
CA TYR A 618 -7.13 3.66 13.69
C TYR A 618 -6.95 2.16 13.91
N LYS A 619 -6.96 1.34 12.85
CA LYS A 619 -6.64 -0.09 12.95
C LYS A 619 -5.15 -0.33 13.26
N ALA A 620 -4.27 0.64 12.98
CA ALA A 620 -2.84 0.52 13.22
C ALA A 620 -2.48 0.59 14.71
N LEU A 621 -1.58 -0.28 15.16
CA LEU A 621 -1.03 -0.26 16.52
C LEU A 621 -0.29 1.05 16.80
N PRO A 622 -0.64 1.82 17.85
CA PRO A 622 0.04 3.06 18.20
C PRO A 622 1.54 2.96 18.45
N LYS A 623 2.03 1.75 18.78
CA LYS A 623 3.45 1.44 18.98
C LYS A 623 4.29 1.72 17.71
N TYR A 624 3.76 1.34 16.54
CA TYR A 624 4.43 1.51 15.25
C TYR A 624 3.82 2.64 14.42
N TRP A 625 2.49 2.75 14.53
CA TRP A 625 1.65 3.57 13.67
C TRP A 625 2.00 3.38 12.19
N LEU A 626 2.18 2.12 11.77
CA LEU A 626 2.62 1.79 10.43
C LEU A 626 1.44 1.89 9.46
N VAL A 627 1.16 3.13 9.02
CA VAL A 627 0.10 3.43 8.07
C VAL A 627 0.76 3.86 6.76
N THR A 628 0.40 3.19 5.67
CA THR A 628 0.85 3.51 4.32
C THR A 628 -0.35 3.92 3.51
N VAL A 629 -0.35 5.15 3.01
CA VAL A 629 -1.36 5.61 2.07
C VAL A 629 -0.72 5.79 0.70
N SER A 630 -1.38 5.31 -0.33
CA SER A 630 -0.91 5.44 -1.71
C SER A 630 -2.01 5.98 -2.59
N GLY A 631 -1.65 6.84 -3.54
CA GLY A 631 -2.64 7.47 -4.40
C GLY A 631 -2.09 8.59 -5.26
N ASP A 632 -2.96 9.12 -6.11
CA ASP A 632 -2.67 10.22 -7.02
C ASP A 632 -3.81 11.25 -6.97
N ALA A 633 -3.53 12.43 -6.40
CA ALA A 633 -4.54 13.48 -6.24
C ALA A 633 -5.16 13.94 -7.58
N SER A 634 -4.39 13.88 -8.67
CA SER A 634 -4.86 14.16 -10.04
C SER A 634 -5.79 13.09 -10.61
N GLN A 635 -5.92 11.94 -9.95
CA GLN A 635 -6.89 10.91 -10.31
C GLN A 635 -8.13 10.92 -9.41
N ARG A 636 -8.34 11.94 -8.59
CA ARG A 636 -9.52 11.99 -7.70
C ARG A 636 -10.81 12.12 -8.51
N LEU A 637 -11.73 11.16 -8.34
CA LEU A 637 -13.02 11.14 -9.08
C LEU A 637 -14.24 11.49 -8.20
N HIS A 638 -14.05 11.61 -6.88
CA HIS A 638 -15.12 12.03 -5.96
C HIS A 638 -14.85 13.44 -5.43
N ARG A 639 -15.90 14.28 -5.43
CA ARG A 639 -15.82 15.66 -4.87
C ARG A 639 -15.48 15.68 -3.38
N ASP A 640 -15.97 14.70 -2.64
CA ASP A 640 -15.70 14.52 -1.21
C ASP A 640 -14.38 13.76 -0.92
N GLY A 641 -13.64 13.42 -1.97
CA GLY A 641 -12.38 12.70 -1.87
C GLY A 641 -11.24 13.53 -1.27
N LEU A 642 -10.33 12.87 -0.57
CA LEU A 642 -9.24 13.48 0.17
C LEU A 642 -8.22 14.15 -0.75
N ALA A 643 -8.12 15.47 -0.67
CA ALA A 643 -7.10 16.22 -1.40
C ALA A 643 -5.70 16.06 -0.77
N GLU A 644 -5.63 16.07 0.56
CA GLU A 644 -4.38 16.06 1.32
C GLU A 644 -4.49 15.07 2.47
N VAL A 645 -3.61 14.06 2.49
CA VAL A 645 -3.60 13.00 3.51
C VAL A 645 -3.51 13.56 4.93
N GLN A 646 -2.74 14.62 5.11
CA GLN A 646 -2.46 15.21 6.42
C GLN A 646 -3.73 15.72 7.11
N ARG A 647 -4.79 16.04 6.35
CA ARG A 647 -6.10 16.42 6.91
C ARG A 647 -6.80 15.27 7.62
N ALA A 648 -6.60 14.04 7.15
CA ALA A 648 -7.11 12.84 7.82
C ALA A 648 -6.30 12.48 9.07
N PHE A 649 -5.02 12.87 9.16
CA PHE A 649 -4.12 12.50 10.26
C PHE A 649 -3.42 13.69 10.94
N PRO A 650 -4.17 14.73 11.40
CA PRO A 650 -3.57 15.92 11.98
C PRO A 650 -2.66 15.62 13.19
N GLN A 651 -3.02 14.64 14.02
CA GLN A 651 -2.31 14.22 15.24
C GLN A 651 -0.87 13.73 15.02
N ILE A 652 -0.52 13.38 13.79
CA ILE A 652 0.79 12.83 13.40
C ILE A 652 1.32 13.48 12.12
N ALA A 653 0.71 14.59 11.69
CA ALA A 653 1.10 15.29 10.47
C ALA A 653 2.56 15.76 10.49
N THR A 654 3.23 15.80 11.65
CA THR A 654 4.68 16.11 11.76
C THR A 654 5.58 14.87 11.77
N ARG A 655 5.01 13.66 11.79
CA ARG A 655 5.70 12.36 11.81
C ARG A 655 5.30 11.54 10.59
N HIS A 656 5.40 12.15 9.42
CA HIS A 656 5.16 11.47 8.15
C HIS A 656 6.41 11.53 7.27
N ALA A 657 6.54 10.53 6.40
CA ALA A 657 7.45 10.56 5.27
C ALA A 657 6.61 10.55 3.99
N SER A 658 7.04 11.32 2.99
CA SER A 658 6.41 11.37 1.69
C SER A 658 7.42 10.99 0.61
N VAL A 659 6.99 10.17 -0.34
CA VAL A 659 7.76 9.83 -1.53
C VAL A 659 6.92 10.13 -2.75
N LEU A 660 7.54 10.70 -3.79
CA LEU A 660 6.95 10.91 -5.10
C LEU A 660 7.52 9.90 -6.11
N LEU A 661 6.63 9.17 -6.77
CA LEU A 661 6.95 8.26 -7.87
C LEU A 661 6.50 8.89 -9.19
N ASP A 662 7.44 9.53 -9.87
CA ASP A 662 7.26 10.36 -11.07
C ASP A 662 7.49 9.61 -12.39
N ARG A 663 7.98 8.37 -12.34
CA ARG A 663 8.23 7.55 -13.53
C ARG A 663 7.08 6.60 -13.82
N ASN A 664 6.50 6.68 -15.01
CA ASN A 664 5.53 5.70 -15.50
C ASN A 664 6.29 4.47 -16.05
N MET A 665 5.99 3.29 -15.51
CA MET A 665 6.63 2.03 -15.88
C MET A 665 5.67 1.05 -16.54
N ARG A 666 4.41 1.43 -16.75
CA ARG A 666 3.35 0.52 -17.22
C ARG A 666 2.86 0.79 -18.64
N GLN A 667 2.98 2.03 -19.11
CA GLN A 667 2.62 2.43 -20.48
C GLN A 667 3.87 2.50 -21.37
N THR A 668 3.68 2.43 -22.69
CA THR A 668 4.75 2.76 -23.65
C THR A 668 5.22 4.21 -23.47
N GLY A 669 6.43 4.54 -23.95
CA GLY A 669 6.98 5.89 -23.79
C GLY A 669 6.08 7.00 -24.36
N ALA A 670 5.46 6.76 -25.52
CA ALA A 670 4.53 7.70 -26.15
C ALA A 670 3.24 7.89 -25.33
N LEU A 671 2.64 6.79 -24.86
CA LEU A 671 1.45 6.83 -24.01
C LEU A 671 1.74 7.48 -22.65
N ALA A 672 2.90 7.22 -22.06
CA ALA A 672 3.32 7.85 -20.81
C ALA A 672 3.49 9.37 -20.97
N ALA A 673 4.08 9.83 -22.07
CA ALA A 673 4.20 11.25 -22.38
C ALA A 673 2.82 11.89 -22.56
N LEU A 674 1.91 11.25 -23.31
CA LEU A 674 0.53 11.72 -23.48
C LEU A 674 -0.23 11.79 -22.15
N SER A 675 -0.12 10.77 -21.30
CA SER A 675 -0.68 10.79 -19.94
C SER A 675 -0.14 11.97 -19.11
N ALA A 676 1.14 12.31 -19.25
CA ALA A 676 1.72 13.49 -18.58
C ALA A 676 1.15 14.79 -19.16
N CYS A 677 0.96 14.87 -20.49
CA CYS A 677 0.27 15.98 -21.17
C CYS A 677 -1.17 16.17 -20.62
N PHE A 678 -1.95 15.10 -20.40
CA PHE A 678 -3.29 15.22 -19.79
C PHE A 678 -3.25 15.51 -18.29
N ARG A 679 -2.24 15.01 -17.57
CA ARG A 679 -2.07 15.28 -16.15
C ARG A 679 -1.89 16.77 -15.87
N SER A 680 -1.14 17.50 -16.69
CA SER A 680 -0.89 18.93 -16.48
C SER A 680 -2.18 19.76 -16.48
N LEU A 681 -3.25 19.31 -17.16
CA LEU A 681 -4.58 19.94 -17.12
C LEU A 681 -5.24 19.85 -15.74
N THR A 682 -4.81 18.92 -14.90
CA THR A 682 -5.32 18.72 -13.53
C THR A 682 -4.61 19.61 -12.50
N GLU A 683 -3.40 20.08 -12.81
CA GLU A 683 -2.54 20.84 -11.90
C GLU A 683 -2.82 22.34 -12.06
N VAL A 684 -3.40 22.97 -11.03
CA VAL A 684 -3.90 24.36 -11.07
C VAL A 684 -2.77 25.41 -11.08
N ASP A 685 -1.54 25.04 -10.68
CA ASP A 685 -0.39 25.95 -10.64
C ASP A 685 0.90 25.25 -11.12
N GLY A 686 1.33 25.55 -12.36
CA GLY A 686 2.72 25.39 -12.79
C GLY A 686 3.19 23.97 -13.12
N GLY A 687 2.41 23.22 -13.91
CA GLY A 687 2.85 21.95 -14.47
C GLY A 687 4.20 22.08 -15.21
N GLN A 688 5.01 21.02 -15.15
CA GLN A 688 6.22 20.88 -15.98
C GLN A 688 5.89 21.20 -17.43
N VAL A 689 6.75 21.97 -18.11
CA VAL A 689 6.64 22.17 -19.57
C VAL A 689 6.85 20.81 -20.23
N VAL A 690 5.75 20.17 -20.62
CA VAL A 690 5.78 18.92 -21.38
C VAL A 690 5.94 19.28 -22.85
N GLY A 691 6.88 18.64 -23.54
CA GLY A 691 7.01 18.81 -25.00
C GLY A 691 5.75 18.34 -25.74
N ALA A 692 5.54 18.84 -26.95
CA ALA A 692 4.43 18.43 -27.81
C ALA A 692 4.39 16.90 -27.98
N CYS A 693 3.25 16.30 -27.61
CA CYS A 693 3.03 14.86 -27.62
C CYS A 693 2.68 14.33 -29.03
N ASN A 694 2.17 15.20 -29.93
CA ASN A 694 1.79 14.89 -31.31
C ASN A 694 0.87 13.65 -31.45
N ALA A 695 -0.02 13.41 -30.48
CA ALA A 695 -0.88 12.24 -30.47
C ALA A 695 -2.05 12.40 -31.44
N PRO A 696 -2.39 11.37 -32.22
CA PRO A 696 -3.47 11.48 -33.20
C PRO A 696 -4.84 11.52 -32.53
N LEU A 697 -5.67 12.46 -32.98
CA LEU A 697 -7.07 12.58 -32.61
C LEU A 697 -7.93 12.40 -33.87
N ASP A 698 -8.62 11.28 -33.97
CA ASP A 698 -9.50 11.00 -35.11
C ASP A 698 -10.81 11.80 -34.93
N VAL A 699 -11.06 12.77 -35.82
CA VAL A 699 -12.23 13.63 -35.74
C VAL A 699 -13.34 13.11 -36.66
N TYR A 700 -14.59 13.22 -36.21
CA TYR A 700 -15.76 12.77 -36.96
C TYR A 700 -16.93 13.76 -36.85
N GLU A 701 -17.79 13.76 -37.86
CA GLU A 701 -19.11 14.41 -37.82
C GLU A 701 -20.21 13.38 -37.46
N ASP A 702 -20.11 12.16 -38.01
CA ASP A 702 -20.99 11.05 -37.67
C ASP A 702 -20.29 10.05 -36.72
N PRO A 703 -20.78 9.85 -35.49
CA PRO A 703 -20.25 8.84 -34.57
C PRO A 703 -20.15 7.42 -35.16
N ALA A 704 -21.00 7.07 -36.13
CA ALA A 704 -20.95 5.77 -36.79
C ALA A 704 -19.70 5.59 -37.67
N GLU A 705 -19.05 6.66 -38.14
CA GLU A 705 -17.78 6.61 -38.86
C GLU A 705 -16.63 6.21 -37.94
N PHE A 706 -16.56 6.86 -36.76
CA PHE A 706 -15.56 6.50 -35.75
C PHE A 706 -15.82 5.11 -35.18
N ALA A 707 -17.08 4.74 -34.94
CA ALA A 707 -17.45 3.40 -34.46
C ALA A 707 -16.92 2.31 -35.40
N ARG A 708 -17.12 2.45 -36.72
CA ARG A 708 -16.62 1.49 -37.73
C ARG A 708 -15.10 1.37 -37.69
N MET A 709 -14.40 2.49 -37.65
CA MET A 709 -12.93 2.49 -37.55
C MET A 709 -12.46 1.82 -36.25
N ALA A 710 -13.09 2.12 -35.12
CA ALA A 710 -12.76 1.52 -33.83
C ALA A 710 -13.01 0.01 -33.84
N ILE A 711 -14.14 -0.45 -34.41
CA ILE A 711 -14.44 -1.88 -34.61
C ILE A 711 -13.34 -2.54 -35.44
N ASP A 712 -12.99 -2.00 -36.61
CA ASP A 712 -11.96 -2.57 -37.49
C ASP A 712 -10.62 -2.73 -36.76
N ARG A 713 -10.24 -1.71 -35.99
CA ARG A 713 -9.02 -1.76 -35.18
C ARG A 713 -9.10 -2.79 -34.05
N ILE A 714 -10.22 -2.89 -33.34
CA ILE A 714 -10.42 -3.88 -32.26
C ILE A 714 -10.42 -5.30 -32.83
N VAL A 715 -11.12 -5.54 -33.95
CA VAL A 715 -11.21 -6.85 -34.61
C VAL A 715 -9.83 -7.32 -35.08
N ALA A 716 -8.94 -6.41 -35.47
CA ALA A 716 -7.58 -6.73 -35.89
C ALA A 716 -6.61 -7.13 -34.76
N LEU A 717 -6.99 -6.96 -33.48
CA LEU A 717 -6.13 -7.30 -32.33
C LEU A 717 -6.02 -8.82 -32.12
N PRO A 718 -5.07 -9.30 -31.30
CA PRO A 718 -5.14 -10.67 -30.78
C PRO A 718 -6.41 -10.90 -29.95
N GLU A 719 -6.96 -12.11 -29.92
CA GLU A 719 -8.11 -12.47 -29.06
C GLU A 719 -7.78 -12.37 -27.56
N THR A 720 -6.49 -12.48 -27.20
CA THR A 720 -6.03 -12.40 -25.81
C THR A 720 -5.85 -10.98 -25.30
N ALA A 721 -5.97 -9.96 -26.16
CA ALA A 721 -5.83 -8.57 -25.78
C ALA A 721 -7.03 -8.11 -24.95
N SER A 722 -6.76 -7.53 -23.77
CA SER A 722 -7.80 -6.87 -22.98
C SER A 722 -8.17 -5.52 -23.58
N VAL A 723 -9.46 -5.30 -23.86
CA VAL A 723 -9.96 -4.10 -24.54
C VAL A 723 -11.02 -3.41 -23.69
N ALA A 724 -10.86 -2.10 -23.49
CA ALA A 724 -11.87 -1.25 -22.88
C ALA A 724 -12.22 -0.05 -23.77
N VAL A 725 -13.51 0.25 -23.86
CA VAL A 725 -14.09 1.46 -24.43
C VAL A 725 -14.55 2.32 -23.26
N ILE A 726 -13.82 3.41 -23.00
CA ILE A 726 -14.05 4.27 -21.83
C ILE A 726 -14.78 5.55 -22.28
N CYS A 727 -16.03 5.68 -21.86
CA CYS A 727 -16.93 6.79 -22.20
C CYS A 727 -17.11 7.73 -21.01
N ALA A 728 -17.52 8.98 -21.24
CA ALA A 728 -17.54 10.01 -20.19
C ALA A 728 -18.51 9.68 -19.04
N ASP A 729 -19.69 9.14 -19.37
CA ASP A 729 -20.74 8.75 -18.43
C ASP A 729 -21.54 7.54 -18.93
N ASP A 730 -22.50 7.06 -18.14
CA ASP A 730 -23.32 5.90 -18.47
C ASP A 730 -24.20 6.09 -19.72
N GLN A 731 -24.61 7.33 -20.03
CA GLN A 731 -25.41 7.61 -21.23
C GLN A 731 -24.55 7.47 -22.49
N ASP A 732 -23.31 7.96 -22.43
CA ASP A 732 -22.33 7.82 -23.51
C ASP A 732 -21.92 6.34 -23.67
N VAL A 733 -21.79 5.58 -22.57
CA VAL A 733 -21.60 4.12 -22.60
C VAL A 733 -22.71 3.42 -23.39
N ASP A 734 -23.99 3.69 -23.06
CA ASP A 734 -25.14 3.08 -23.74
C ASP A 734 -25.15 3.42 -25.24
N ARG A 735 -24.82 4.67 -25.58
CA ARG A 735 -24.75 5.15 -26.98
C ARG A 735 -23.70 4.40 -27.78
N TRP A 736 -22.46 4.34 -27.30
CA TRP A 736 -21.36 3.68 -28.03
C TRP A 736 -21.53 2.16 -28.05
N PHE A 737 -22.06 1.58 -26.98
CA PHE A 737 -22.41 0.17 -26.96
C PHE A 737 -23.42 -0.16 -28.06
N ALA A 738 -24.51 0.61 -28.18
CA ALA A 738 -25.51 0.39 -29.22
C ALA A 738 -24.94 0.49 -30.64
N LEU A 739 -23.99 1.40 -30.88
CA LEU A 739 -23.33 1.58 -32.19
C LEU A 739 -22.38 0.43 -32.54
N MET A 740 -21.69 -0.14 -31.55
CA MET A 740 -20.60 -1.09 -31.80
C MET A 740 -20.97 -2.56 -31.53
N HIS A 741 -22.04 -2.81 -30.77
CA HIS A 741 -22.38 -4.14 -30.25
C HIS A 741 -22.55 -5.19 -31.36
N GLY A 742 -23.37 -4.89 -32.37
CA GLY A 742 -23.71 -5.86 -33.43
C GLY A 742 -22.49 -6.36 -34.20
N ASP A 743 -21.60 -5.45 -34.59
CA ASP A 743 -20.42 -5.79 -35.39
C ASP A 743 -19.31 -6.43 -34.55
N LEU A 744 -19.13 -6.00 -33.29
CA LEU A 744 -18.17 -6.64 -32.39
C LEU A 744 -18.60 -8.08 -32.04
N ASP A 745 -19.89 -8.30 -31.78
CA ASP A 745 -20.43 -9.63 -31.48
C ASP A 745 -20.30 -10.56 -32.69
N ALA A 746 -20.62 -10.06 -33.90
CA ALA A 746 -20.44 -10.80 -35.16
C ALA A 746 -18.97 -11.21 -35.43
N ASN A 747 -18.00 -10.48 -34.87
CA ASN A 747 -16.57 -10.77 -34.96
C ASN A 747 -16.02 -11.45 -33.68
N PHE A 748 -16.87 -12.06 -32.86
CA PHE A 748 -16.51 -12.82 -31.65
C PHE A 748 -15.73 -12.02 -30.59
N ARG A 749 -15.95 -10.70 -30.52
CA ARG A 749 -15.33 -9.81 -29.51
C ARG A 749 -16.14 -9.63 -28.23
N ASN A 750 -17.30 -10.28 -28.14
CA ASN A 750 -18.18 -10.37 -26.96
C ASN A 750 -18.32 -9.05 -26.17
N PRO A 751 -18.85 -7.98 -26.78
CA PRO A 751 -18.98 -6.67 -26.14
C PRO A 751 -19.91 -6.71 -24.92
N MET A 752 -19.54 -6.00 -23.84
CA MET A 752 -20.33 -5.95 -22.61
C MET A 752 -20.23 -4.60 -21.89
N ILE A 753 -21.36 -4.05 -21.45
CA ILE A 753 -21.39 -2.96 -20.46
C ILE A 753 -20.97 -3.53 -19.11
N SER A 754 -19.85 -3.04 -18.61
CA SER A 754 -19.16 -3.62 -17.47
C SER A 754 -19.04 -2.60 -16.34
N ASP A 755 -19.55 -2.99 -15.18
CA ASP A 755 -19.19 -2.37 -13.92
C ASP A 755 -17.84 -2.91 -13.43
N HIS A 756 -17.29 -2.30 -12.38
CA HIS A 756 -15.98 -2.62 -11.82
C HIS A 756 -15.82 -4.11 -11.51
N SER A 757 -16.88 -4.84 -11.14
CA SER A 757 -16.85 -6.27 -10.82
C SER A 757 -16.56 -7.18 -12.03
N LYS A 758 -16.96 -6.72 -13.22
CA LYS A 758 -16.91 -7.49 -14.48
C LYS A 758 -15.69 -7.19 -15.33
N LEU A 759 -15.00 -6.08 -15.08
CA LEU A 759 -13.85 -5.60 -15.86
C LEU A 759 -12.60 -6.50 -15.80
N THR A 760 -12.62 -7.56 -15.00
CA THR A 760 -11.53 -8.55 -14.94
C THR A 760 -11.67 -9.67 -15.99
N MET A 761 -12.78 -9.72 -16.73
CA MET A 761 -13.06 -10.76 -17.71
C MET A 761 -12.41 -10.48 -19.09
N ARG A 762 -11.14 -10.85 -19.25
CA ARG A 762 -10.29 -10.53 -20.43
C ARG A 762 -10.86 -10.81 -21.83
N PHE A 763 -11.78 -11.77 -21.99
CA PHE A 763 -12.31 -12.15 -23.31
C PHE A 763 -13.45 -11.25 -23.81
N HIS A 764 -13.77 -10.19 -23.06
CA HIS A 764 -14.81 -9.24 -23.40
C HIS A 764 -14.21 -7.91 -23.82
N THR A 765 -14.91 -7.26 -24.77
CA THR A 765 -14.71 -5.85 -25.03
C THR A 765 -15.57 -5.06 -24.05
N HIS A 766 -14.95 -4.42 -23.07
CA HIS A 766 -15.67 -3.76 -21.99
C HIS A 766 -16.07 -2.34 -22.36
N PHE A 767 -17.35 -1.99 -22.20
CA PHE A 767 -17.83 -0.61 -22.26
C PHE A 767 -18.06 -0.12 -20.84
N THR A 768 -17.45 1.01 -20.48
CA THR A 768 -17.33 1.44 -19.07
C THR A 768 -17.08 2.94 -18.96
N THR A 769 -17.18 3.47 -17.74
CA THR A 769 -16.79 4.85 -17.39
C THR A 769 -15.40 4.88 -16.72
N PRO A 770 -14.76 6.06 -16.58
CA PRO A 770 -13.49 6.21 -15.85
C PRO A 770 -13.57 5.77 -14.39
N VAL A 771 -14.72 5.99 -13.74
CA VAL A 771 -14.97 5.59 -12.34
C VAL A 771 -14.85 4.07 -12.20
N GLU A 772 -15.55 3.35 -13.07
CA GLU A 772 -15.54 1.89 -13.08
C GLU A 772 -14.19 1.34 -13.58
N ALA A 773 -13.50 2.00 -14.50
CA ALA A 773 -12.19 1.56 -15.01
C ALA A 773 -11.00 1.83 -14.06
N LYS A 774 -11.19 2.63 -13.02
CA LYS A 774 -10.10 3.09 -12.14
C LYS A 774 -9.44 1.95 -11.38
N GLY A 775 -8.11 1.96 -11.30
CA GLY A 775 -7.35 0.91 -10.61
C GLY A 775 -7.15 -0.38 -11.43
N LEU A 776 -7.76 -0.45 -12.62
CA LEU A 776 -7.52 -1.49 -13.62
C LEU A 776 -6.72 -0.95 -14.81
N GLU A 777 -6.21 -1.84 -15.63
CA GLU A 777 -5.40 -1.52 -16.82
C GLU A 777 -5.76 -2.48 -17.95
N PHE A 778 -5.72 -1.96 -19.17
CA PHE A 778 -6.09 -2.70 -20.38
C PHE A 778 -4.95 -2.63 -21.38
N ASP A 779 -4.80 -3.65 -22.21
CA ASP A 779 -3.80 -3.63 -23.28
C ASP A 779 -4.14 -2.53 -24.28
N VAL A 780 -5.44 -2.39 -24.58
CA VAL A 780 -5.98 -1.41 -25.52
C VAL A 780 -7.13 -0.65 -24.90
N VAL A 781 -7.12 0.67 -25.06
CA VAL A 781 -8.23 1.55 -24.70
C VAL A 781 -8.71 2.34 -25.91
N VAL A 782 -10.03 2.46 -26.04
CA VAL A 782 -10.69 3.38 -26.96
C VAL A 782 -11.42 4.43 -26.14
N ILE A 783 -11.18 5.71 -26.43
CA ILE A 783 -11.94 6.84 -25.88
C ILE A 783 -12.72 7.44 -27.05
N PRO A 784 -14.03 7.13 -27.19
CA PRO A 784 -14.76 7.47 -28.41
C PRO A 784 -15.04 8.96 -28.62
N ASN A 785 -15.15 9.72 -27.53
CA ASN A 785 -15.40 11.15 -27.60
C ASN A 785 -14.70 11.89 -26.46
N LEU A 786 -13.57 12.54 -26.76
CA LEU A 786 -12.84 13.34 -25.77
C LEU A 786 -13.61 14.60 -25.34
N ALA A 787 -14.40 15.19 -26.23
CA ALA A 787 -15.16 16.41 -25.93
C ALA A 787 -16.37 16.16 -24.99
N ALA A 788 -16.77 14.89 -24.80
CA ALA A 788 -17.85 14.53 -23.86
C ALA A 788 -17.45 14.70 -22.38
N TYR A 789 -16.16 14.80 -22.07
CA TYR A 789 -15.68 14.95 -20.70
C TYR A 789 -15.80 16.40 -20.22
N ASP A 790 -16.39 16.59 -19.04
CA ASP A 790 -16.60 17.92 -18.46
C ASP A 790 -15.27 18.56 -18.01
N GLY A 791 -14.84 19.62 -18.71
CA GLY A 791 -13.66 20.38 -18.33
C GLY A 791 -13.88 21.45 -17.25
N SER A 792 -15.13 21.73 -16.89
CA SER A 792 -15.50 22.88 -16.05
C SER A 792 -15.06 22.73 -14.59
N ASP A 793 -14.98 21.50 -14.09
CA ASP A 793 -14.52 21.18 -12.75
C ASP A 793 -13.30 20.24 -12.73
N ALA A 794 -12.67 20.10 -11.57
CA ALA A 794 -11.48 19.26 -11.42
C ALA A 794 -11.79 17.76 -11.59
N VAL A 795 -13.01 17.30 -11.27
CA VAL A 795 -13.37 15.89 -11.33
C VAL A 795 -13.50 15.43 -12.79
N GLY A 796 -14.11 16.24 -13.64
CA GLY A 796 -14.22 15.90 -15.06
C GLY A 796 -12.87 15.94 -15.80
N ARG A 797 -11.99 16.91 -15.46
CA ARG A 797 -10.58 16.89 -15.94
C ARG A 797 -9.83 15.64 -15.49
N ASN A 798 -9.96 15.28 -14.21
CA ASN A 798 -9.36 14.06 -13.67
C ASN A 798 -9.91 12.79 -14.33
N SER A 799 -11.20 12.78 -14.69
CA SER A 799 -11.85 11.63 -15.34
C SER A 799 -11.22 11.32 -16.69
N LEU A 800 -10.91 12.35 -17.49
CA LEU A 800 -10.20 12.16 -18.76
C LEU A 800 -8.75 11.69 -18.54
N TYR A 801 -8.04 12.26 -17.57
CA TYR A 801 -6.70 11.77 -17.20
C TYR A 801 -6.72 10.29 -16.75
N VAL A 802 -7.73 9.88 -15.99
CA VAL A 802 -7.90 8.47 -15.62
C VAL A 802 -8.06 7.61 -16.87
N ALA A 803 -8.94 7.99 -17.81
CA ALA A 803 -9.16 7.25 -19.05
C ALA A 803 -7.87 7.08 -19.89
N VAL A 804 -7.12 8.17 -20.12
CA VAL A 804 -5.88 8.16 -20.93
C VAL A 804 -4.73 7.39 -20.26
N SER A 805 -4.80 7.21 -18.94
CA SER A 805 -3.77 6.49 -18.18
C SER A 805 -4.04 4.98 -18.01
N ARG A 806 -5.19 4.47 -18.48
CA ARG A 806 -5.53 3.03 -18.46
C ARG A 806 -4.85 2.14 -19.53
N PRO A 807 -4.53 2.60 -20.76
CA PRO A 807 -3.94 1.75 -21.79
C PRO A 807 -2.48 1.44 -21.53
N ARG A 808 -2.08 0.18 -21.70
CA ARG A 808 -0.68 -0.27 -21.60
C ARG A 808 0.05 -0.21 -22.94
N HIS A 809 -0.61 -0.64 -24.02
CA HIS A 809 0.02 -0.84 -25.32
C HIS A 809 -0.52 0.08 -26.41
N ALA A 810 -1.84 0.29 -26.48
CA ALA A 810 -2.44 1.14 -27.51
C ALA A 810 -3.62 1.96 -27.02
N LEU A 811 -3.78 3.14 -27.62
CA LEU A 811 -4.86 4.08 -27.36
C LEU A 811 -5.43 4.59 -28.68
N LEU A 812 -6.75 4.56 -28.80
CA LEU A 812 -7.51 5.21 -29.87
C LEU A 812 -8.37 6.32 -29.27
N MET A 813 -8.31 7.51 -29.87
CA MET A 813 -9.02 8.70 -29.39
C MET A 813 -9.88 9.28 -30.51
N GLY A 814 -11.17 9.44 -30.22
CA GLY A 814 -12.14 10.08 -31.09
C GLY A 814 -12.64 11.40 -30.53
N CYS A 815 -13.05 12.31 -31.40
CA CYS A 815 -13.71 13.55 -31.00
C CYS A 815 -14.74 14.01 -32.03
N ASP A 816 -15.88 14.48 -31.56
CA ASP A 816 -16.86 15.18 -32.39
C ASP A 816 -16.26 16.52 -32.87
N TYR A 817 -16.18 16.70 -34.20
CA TYR A 817 -15.56 17.86 -34.83
C TYR A 817 -16.19 19.19 -34.37
N GLU A 818 -17.52 19.25 -34.22
CA GLU A 818 -18.21 20.48 -33.82
C GLU A 818 -17.94 20.84 -32.36
N ALA A 819 -17.55 19.88 -31.53
CA ALA A 819 -17.37 20.07 -30.09
C ALA A 819 -15.94 20.45 -29.70
N ILE A 820 -14.94 20.29 -30.59
CA ILE A 820 -13.50 20.47 -30.29
C ILE A 820 -13.23 21.84 -29.66
N ASP A 821 -13.61 22.92 -30.35
CA ASP A 821 -13.29 24.30 -29.94
C ASP A 821 -13.95 24.69 -28.61
N SER A 822 -15.07 24.06 -28.27
CA SER A 822 -15.82 24.31 -27.04
C SER A 822 -15.38 23.44 -25.85
N SER A 823 -14.49 22.47 -26.09
CA SER A 823 -14.08 21.47 -25.11
C SER A 823 -12.74 21.82 -24.45
N MET A 824 -12.41 21.11 -23.36
CA MET A 824 -11.10 21.26 -22.72
C MET A 824 -9.91 20.76 -23.56
N VAL A 825 -10.16 20.01 -24.64
CA VAL A 825 -9.09 19.51 -25.51
C VAL A 825 -8.63 20.53 -26.56
N ALA A 826 -9.35 21.64 -26.74
CA ALA A 826 -8.94 22.73 -27.63
C ALA A 826 -7.52 23.25 -27.31
N GLY A 827 -7.21 23.44 -26.03
CA GLY A 827 -5.87 23.84 -25.58
C GLY A 827 -4.80 22.81 -25.98
N MET A 828 -5.10 21.52 -25.86
CA MET A 828 -4.17 20.46 -26.23
C MET A 828 -3.91 20.37 -27.73
N VAL A 829 -4.90 20.71 -28.56
CA VAL A 829 -4.73 20.81 -30.01
C VAL A 829 -3.86 22.03 -30.35
N ASN A 830 -4.16 23.19 -29.74
CA ASN A 830 -3.42 24.43 -29.96
C ASN A 830 -1.94 24.33 -29.53
N ASP A 831 -1.67 23.63 -28.43
CA ASP A 831 -0.33 23.41 -27.90
C ASP A 831 0.43 22.29 -28.65
N GLY A 832 -0.19 21.66 -29.66
CA GLY A 832 0.42 20.60 -30.46
C GLY A 832 0.55 19.25 -29.73
N HIS A 833 -0.14 19.07 -28.61
CA HIS A 833 -0.19 17.77 -27.94
C HIS A 833 -1.07 16.78 -28.70
N LEU A 834 -2.14 17.25 -29.36
CA LEU A 834 -3.05 16.47 -30.19
C LEU A 834 -3.00 16.96 -31.65
N ILE A 835 -2.93 16.02 -32.60
CA ILE A 835 -2.97 16.30 -34.04
C ILE A 835 -4.27 15.76 -34.61
N LEU A 836 -5.08 16.64 -35.20
CA LEU A 836 -6.34 16.27 -35.83
C LEU A 836 -6.07 15.41 -37.07
N ARG A 837 -6.72 14.25 -37.14
CA ARG A 837 -6.78 13.39 -38.34
C ARG A 837 -8.21 13.39 -38.85
N THR A 838 -8.43 14.01 -40.00
CA THR A 838 -9.67 13.90 -40.76
C THR A 838 -9.65 12.62 -41.59
N GLN A 839 -10.79 11.94 -41.71
CA GLN A 839 -10.91 10.82 -42.63
C GLN A 839 -10.97 11.32 -44.08
N GLU A 840 -9.82 11.64 -44.67
CA GLU A 840 -9.72 11.61 -46.13
C GLU A 840 -9.58 10.14 -46.55
N LEU A 841 -10.66 9.59 -47.12
CA LEU A 841 -10.64 8.38 -47.92
C LEU A 841 -9.57 8.53 -49.02
N GLY A 842 -8.33 8.14 -48.73
CA GLY A 842 -7.24 8.00 -49.70
C GLY A 842 -6.94 9.23 -50.55
N GLY A 843 -6.13 10.15 -50.04
CA GLY A 843 -5.42 11.15 -50.85
C GLY A 843 -4.64 12.12 -49.96
N GLU A 844 -3.33 12.21 -50.19
CA GLU A 844 -2.31 13.19 -49.73
C GLU A 844 -2.61 14.20 -48.60
N PRO A 845 -1.65 14.45 -47.69
CA PRO A 845 -1.84 15.36 -46.56
C PRO A 845 -2.08 16.80 -47.03
N VAL A 846 -3.31 17.29 -46.83
CA VAL A 846 -3.67 18.69 -47.07
C VAL A 846 -2.88 19.58 -46.10
N GLY A 847 -2.20 20.56 -46.69
CA GLY A 847 -1.17 21.36 -46.05
C GLY A 847 -1.64 22.30 -44.93
N ARG A 848 -0.66 22.61 -44.08
CA ARG A 848 -0.63 23.73 -43.13
C ARG A 848 -1.27 25.00 -43.70
N VAL A 849 -2.20 25.58 -42.94
CA VAL A 849 -2.61 27.00 -42.97
C VAL A 849 -3.06 27.32 -41.54
N ALA A 850 -2.58 28.32 -40.79
CA ALA A 850 -1.55 29.35 -40.95
C ALA A 850 -0.97 29.67 -39.55
#